data_AF-A0A6G7ZYG8-F1
#
_entry.id   AF-A0A6G7ZYG8-F1
#
_cell.length_a   1.000
_cell.length_b   1.000
_cell.length_c   1.000
_cell.angle_alpha   90.00
_cell.angle_beta   90.00
_cell.angle_gamma   90.00
#
_symmetry.space_group_name_H-M   'P 1'
#
loop_
_entity.id
_entity.type
_entity.pdbx_description
1 polymer ?
#
loop_
_entity_poly.entity_id
_entity_poly.type
_entity_poly.pdbx_seq_one_letter_code
_entity_poly.pdbx_strand_id
1 'polypeptide(L)'
;MFDFVESLRQAQQGLSLFVTLMLEDNPFQRTPRWRGLYFAGSMDAAHRGGAFVADLFTRFLPSDQPLAGSSFRGNAGRMAVAGIGVLAMLGLSASIAYGLSSARRDDTALLAQTRSACADVAERTSSGRIDWVAGCGRTIESLEAAAGDTMLSFGIRRADSDIEKLKQRVIEDFNNLILAPEDQMLATDINQGRAGIEHVLAITQRLRLLDACRSSNDACRKRELPNNVSFDARSRLFAPFRSPDNNTSRDSDNASALFATYLGYLRWQKKNVLDAEHTRLEGLLEKLLNGYTPRAADLKKWADGRDAGIDLAHFWLPEGTVVGTDAGQAVNVSQAYSRDAWEGIVQPMLATLHEQAPGKQARIDDIRSTYFRDYFASWAAFQARFGDGIALWRGHYGDLLTRAATQQNPYDFFFRSAQRNLYELPLDWPFSSRWAATWMQMKSNWLSSWRPFGRFVADSFKFGGDKIAAPVWLLAMHDTQAKVLAGEEAEYARAYLRLQAEGSGEDVYQIASELFAGKGKADKPPASEYTELIDAVDKPGEKYATTFKGDDLAAWSVVQGPSKLLLFLTVHRAGEFVQERWRESVVKPLAALPQDQQIEALYGEQGKLGAFVNDWLKPFITEKERLPVKVGGVSMPLTPGYQSMVAAQRKFLPVLDNGPPFLAGSFTLTRPSELGALDEGDAGTVFEVECRERVYRASSAGESLADAKAQVFWSPSSCLEARIRVSFAVPAEDAGDQTQEFDPATSEMHAVDTPAEQLSLTRIYAGPEGFARLIEEFSGGAHAFGVDDFRQSYSPAQWSELRQKLAEAKFRNARVFLQVELSDQMKQYLGASTARAEVPNVILE
;
A
#
# COMPACT_ATOMS: atom_id res chain seq x y z
N MET A 1 -94.98 10.83 62.64
CA MET A 1 -93.59 10.34 62.49
C MET A 1 -93.29 9.91 61.04
N PHE A 2 -94.20 9.23 60.34
CA PHE A 2 -94.04 8.89 58.92
C PHE A 2 -93.92 10.14 57.98
N ASP A 3 -94.69 11.21 58.20
CA ASP A 3 -94.64 12.41 57.34
C ASP A 3 -93.34 13.24 57.43
N PHE A 4 -92.62 13.16 58.57
CA PHE A 4 -91.35 13.87 58.76
C PHE A 4 -90.23 13.25 57.91
N VAL A 5 -90.19 11.92 57.83
CA VAL A 5 -89.17 11.18 57.09
C VAL A 5 -89.31 11.42 55.58
N GLU A 6 -90.55 11.44 55.06
CA GLU A 6 -90.81 11.76 53.65
C GLU A 6 -90.49 13.22 53.31
N SER A 7 -90.82 14.17 54.20
CA SER A 7 -90.47 15.58 54.00
C SER A 7 -88.95 15.83 53.99
N LEU A 8 -88.19 15.11 54.83
CA LEU A 8 -86.73 15.22 54.87
C LEU A 8 -86.07 14.60 53.64
N ARG A 9 -86.67 13.52 53.11
CA ARG A 9 -86.23 12.87 51.87
C ARG A 9 -86.39 13.79 50.66
N GLN A 10 -87.49 14.55 50.60
CA GLN A 10 -87.70 15.56 49.56
C GLN A 10 -86.70 16.73 49.65
N ALA A 11 -86.23 17.08 50.85
CA ALA A 11 -85.26 18.16 51.07
C ALA A 11 -83.78 17.76 50.84
N GLN A 12 -83.49 16.47 50.65
CA GLN A 12 -82.12 15.92 50.60
C GLN A 12 -81.23 16.61 49.55
N GLN A 13 -81.77 16.84 48.35
CA GLN A 13 -80.99 17.39 47.23
C GLN A 13 -80.63 18.87 47.45
N GLY A 14 -81.55 19.66 48.03
CA GLY A 14 -81.28 21.06 48.39
C GLY A 14 -80.30 21.17 49.56
N LEU A 15 -80.41 20.27 50.54
CA LEU A 15 -79.49 20.20 51.68
C LEU A 15 -78.07 19.84 51.26
N SER A 16 -77.89 18.86 50.36
CA SER A 16 -76.55 18.52 49.88
C SER A 16 -75.89 19.69 49.14
N LEU A 17 -76.65 20.38 48.28
CA LEU A 17 -76.14 21.55 47.55
C LEU A 17 -75.71 22.66 48.52
N PHE A 18 -76.54 22.95 49.53
CA PHE A 18 -76.23 23.94 50.55
C PHE A 18 -74.99 23.58 51.38
N VAL A 19 -74.84 22.31 51.76
CA VAL A 19 -73.65 21.83 52.49
C VAL A 19 -72.38 22.03 51.67
N THR A 20 -72.43 21.61 50.40
CA THR A 20 -71.30 21.72 49.48
C THR A 20 -70.90 23.18 49.28
N LEU A 21 -71.85 24.07 48.98
CA LEU A 21 -71.55 25.50 48.78
C LEU A 21 -71.03 26.21 50.05
N MET A 22 -71.47 25.78 51.24
CA MET A 22 -70.99 26.37 52.51
C MET A 22 -69.58 25.90 52.89
N LEU A 23 -69.21 24.67 52.52
CA LEU A 23 -67.93 24.04 52.88
C LEU A 23 -66.89 24.06 51.76
N GLU A 24 -67.24 24.57 50.58
CA GLU A 24 -66.31 24.75 49.49
C GLU A 24 -65.25 25.81 49.87
N ASP A 25 -63.97 25.47 49.69
CA ASP A 25 -62.87 26.32 50.12
C ASP A 25 -62.81 27.61 49.27
N ASN A 26 -63.11 28.74 49.92
CA ASN A 26 -63.02 30.06 49.30
C ASN A 26 -61.71 30.75 49.73
N PRO A 27 -60.81 31.13 48.81
CA PRO A 27 -59.53 31.75 49.16
C PRO A 27 -59.66 33.15 49.78
N PHE A 28 -60.82 33.80 49.71
CA PHE A 28 -61.05 35.15 50.21
C PHE A 28 -61.86 35.23 51.51
N GLN A 29 -62.38 34.11 52.02
CA GLN A 29 -63.12 34.05 53.28
C GLN A 29 -62.74 32.80 54.07
N ARG A 30 -62.70 32.87 55.40
CA ARG A 30 -62.47 31.65 56.20
C ARG A 30 -63.66 30.70 56.02
N THR A 31 -63.39 29.47 55.60
CA THR A 31 -64.39 28.38 55.59
C THR A 31 -65.02 28.28 56.98
N PRO A 32 -66.35 28.41 57.11
CA PRO A 32 -67.01 28.35 58.41
C PRO A 32 -66.85 26.96 59.02
N ARG A 33 -66.60 26.88 60.33
CA ARG A 33 -66.51 25.59 61.03
C ARG A 33 -67.91 25.01 61.21
N TRP A 34 -68.28 24.06 60.36
CA TRP A 34 -69.50 23.28 60.48
C TRP A 34 -69.46 22.37 61.70
N ARG A 35 -70.46 22.48 62.58
CA ARG A 35 -70.55 21.67 63.81
C ARG A 35 -71.65 20.61 63.77
N GLY A 36 -72.69 20.83 62.97
CA GLY A 36 -73.82 19.91 62.80
C GLY A 36 -75.03 20.62 62.21
N LEU A 37 -76.02 19.85 61.77
CA LEU A 37 -77.33 20.34 61.34
C LEU A 37 -78.40 19.66 62.20
N TYR A 38 -79.26 20.45 62.83
CA TYR A 38 -80.31 19.95 63.72
C TYR A 38 -81.69 20.23 63.13
N PHE A 39 -82.54 19.22 63.06
CA PHE A 39 -83.94 19.37 62.68
C PHE A 39 -84.81 19.41 63.93
N ALA A 40 -85.64 20.45 64.07
CA ALA A 40 -86.55 20.62 65.19
C ALA A 40 -87.99 20.79 64.68
N GLY A 41 -88.95 20.14 65.33
CA GLY A 41 -90.39 20.32 65.07
C GLY A 41 -90.97 21.50 65.84
N SER A 42 -91.96 22.18 65.27
CA SER A 42 -92.69 23.27 65.94
C SER A 42 -93.84 22.77 66.84
N MET A 43 -94.30 23.63 67.74
CA MET A 43 -95.26 23.35 68.82
C MET A 43 -96.62 22.81 68.34
N ASP A 44 -97.25 21.98 69.18
CA ASP A 44 -98.67 21.65 69.15
C ASP A 44 -99.32 22.09 70.49
N ALA A 45 -100.59 22.49 70.45
CA ALA A 45 -101.35 23.10 71.55
C ALA A 45 -101.42 22.23 72.82
N ALA A 46 -101.21 20.92 72.71
CA ALA A 46 -101.23 19.98 73.83
C ALA A 46 -99.90 19.88 74.61
N HIS A 47 -98.77 20.31 74.06
CA HIS A 47 -97.44 20.21 74.70
C HIS A 47 -96.65 21.51 74.53
N ARG A 48 -96.91 22.50 75.39
CA ARG A 48 -96.34 23.86 75.31
C ARG A 48 -94.83 23.98 75.61
N GLY A 49 -94.14 22.87 75.90
CA GLY A 49 -92.69 22.83 76.04
C GLY A 49 -92.08 21.92 74.99
N GLY A 50 -91.61 22.49 73.87
CA GLY A 50 -90.85 21.74 72.87
C GLY A 50 -89.54 21.25 73.48
N ALA A 51 -89.48 19.97 73.86
CA ALA A 51 -88.42 19.41 74.69
C ALA A 51 -87.01 19.48 74.07
N PHE A 52 -86.87 19.54 72.74
CA PHE A 52 -85.56 19.51 72.10
C PHE A 52 -84.87 20.88 71.96
N VAL A 53 -85.62 21.95 71.67
CA VAL A 53 -85.01 23.29 71.46
C VAL A 53 -84.50 23.87 72.78
N ALA A 54 -85.25 23.67 73.87
CA ALA A 54 -84.80 24.08 75.20
C ALA A 54 -83.53 23.32 75.63
N ASP A 55 -83.49 22.01 75.43
CA ASP A 55 -82.32 21.18 75.75
C ASP A 55 -81.12 21.48 74.84
N LEU A 56 -81.33 21.87 73.58
CA LEU A 56 -80.25 22.26 72.66
C LEU A 56 -79.46 23.46 73.22
N PHE A 57 -80.16 24.51 73.67
CA PHE A 57 -79.53 25.73 74.17
C PHE A 57 -79.08 25.65 75.63
N THR A 58 -79.73 24.82 76.46
CA THR A 58 -79.44 24.77 77.91
C THR A 58 -78.56 23.59 78.33
N ARG A 59 -78.51 22.50 77.55
CA ARG A 59 -77.83 21.26 77.93
C ARG A 59 -76.77 20.82 76.92
N PHE A 60 -77.10 20.76 75.62
CA PHE A 60 -76.17 20.26 74.60
C PHE A 60 -75.10 21.31 74.22
N LEU A 61 -75.49 22.53 73.83
CA LEU A 61 -74.52 23.58 73.47
C LEU A 61 -73.56 23.96 74.61
N PRO A 62 -73.97 24.04 75.89
CA PRO A 62 -73.04 24.29 76.99
C PRO A 62 -72.10 23.11 77.28
N SER A 63 -72.55 21.86 77.13
CA SER A 63 -71.70 20.67 77.36
C SER A 63 -70.61 20.51 76.28
N ASP A 64 -70.82 21.09 75.09
CA ASP A 64 -69.84 21.13 74.00
C ASP A 64 -68.85 22.31 74.09
N GLN A 65 -68.99 23.22 75.07
CA GLN A 65 -68.06 24.35 75.27
C GLN A 65 -66.58 23.96 75.51
N PRO A 66 -66.22 22.85 76.20
CA PRO A 66 -64.82 22.49 76.42
C PRO A 66 -64.07 22.07 75.14
N LEU A 67 -64.79 21.71 74.07
CA LEU A 67 -64.22 21.48 72.73
C LEU A 67 -63.96 22.80 71.96
N ALA A 68 -64.36 23.95 72.53
CA ALA A 68 -64.17 25.29 72.01
C ALA A 68 -63.04 26.09 72.71
N GLY A 69 -62.14 25.43 73.45
CA GLY A 69 -60.92 26.04 73.97
C GLY A 69 -59.79 26.08 72.92
N SER A 70 -59.04 27.19 72.87
CA SER A 70 -57.84 27.28 72.05
C SER A 70 -56.78 26.29 72.55
N SER A 71 -56.56 25.18 71.85
CA SER A 71 -55.43 24.31 72.16
C SER A 71 -54.12 25.06 71.91
N PHE A 72 -53.24 25.10 72.91
CA PHE A 72 -51.90 25.71 72.82
C PHE A 72 -50.97 25.02 71.80
N ARG A 73 -51.43 23.99 71.07
CA ARG A 73 -50.77 23.43 69.88
C ARG A 73 -51.04 24.23 68.59
N GLY A 74 -51.97 25.19 68.59
CA GLY A 74 -52.34 25.99 67.41
C GLY A 74 -51.56 27.30 67.21
N ASN A 75 -50.78 27.76 68.19
CA ASN A 75 -50.07 29.05 68.10
C ASN A 75 -48.62 28.94 67.58
N ALA A 76 -47.99 27.76 67.67
CA ALA A 76 -46.73 27.50 66.97
C ALA A 76 -46.90 27.56 65.45
N GLY A 77 -48.04 27.07 64.94
CA GLY A 77 -48.36 27.11 63.51
C GLY A 77 -48.59 28.51 62.95
N ARG A 78 -49.08 29.48 63.72
CA ARG A 78 -49.31 30.86 63.22
C ARG A 78 -48.08 31.75 63.27
N MET A 79 -47.21 31.59 64.28
CA MET A 79 -45.87 32.21 64.25
C MET A 79 -44.98 31.53 63.21
N ALA A 80 -45.10 30.22 63.01
CA ALA A 80 -44.44 29.52 61.92
C ALA A 80 -44.99 29.95 60.56
N VAL A 81 -46.29 30.12 60.33
CA VAL A 81 -46.83 30.51 59.01
C VAL A 81 -46.63 31.99 58.70
N ALA A 82 -46.67 32.91 59.69
CA ALA A 82 -46.28 34.30 59.47
C ALA A 82 -44.75 34.45 59.33
N GLY A 83 -43.97 33.69 60.11
CA GLY A 83 -42.52 33.60 59.98
C GLY A 83 -42.09 32.95 58.67
N ILE A 84 -42.77 31.90 58.20
CA ILE A 84 -42.59 31.26 56.89
C ILE A 84 -43.10 32.18 55.79
N GLY A 85 -44.18 32.93 55.98
CA GLY A 85 -44.66 33.92 54.99
C GLY A 85 -43.70 35.09 54.82
N VAL A 86 -43.14 35.63 55.91
CA VAL A 86 -42.12 36.67 55.90
C VAL A 86 -40.76 36.11 55.47
N LEU A 87 -40.37 34.89 55.86
CA LEU A 87 -39.17 34.21 55.35
C LEU A 87 -39.32 33.76 53.90
N ALA A 88 -40.54 33.50 53.42
CA ALA A 88 -40.82 33.20 52.02
C ALA A 88 -40.87 34.48 51.21
N MET A 89 -41.38 35.60 51.73
CA MET A 89 -41.32 36.90 51.05
C MET A 89 -39.93 37.53 51.10
N LEU A 90 -39.19 37.39 52.22
CA LEU A 90 -37.77 37.74 52.32
C LEU A 90 -36.92 36.76 51.54
N GLY A 91 -37.26 35.48 51.53
CA GLY A 91 -36.62 34.45 50.71
C GLY A 91 -36.87 34.70 49.23
N LEU A 92 -38.08 35.07 48.83
CA LEU A 92 -38.44 35.38 47.45
C LEU A 92 -37.89 36.74 47.02
N SER A 93 -37.90 37.77 47.87
CA SER A 93 -37.26 39.05 47.57
C SER A 93 -35.73 38.94 47.59
N ALA A 94 -35.13 38.16 48.47
CA ALA A 94 -33.70 37.83 48.44
C ALA A 94 -33.38 36.94 47.23
N SER A 95 -34.26 36.02 46.82
CA SER A 95 -34.09 35.21 45.60
C SER A 95 -34.28 36.04 44.33
N ILE A 96 -35.18 37.02 44.33
CA ILE A 96 -35.36 37.98 43.23
C ILE A 96 -34.19 38.97 43.20
N ALA A 97 -33.73 39.47 44.34
CA ALA A 97 -32.56 40.35 44.43
C ALA A 97 -31.27 39.61 44.09
N TYR A 98 -31.13 38.36 44.54
CA TYR A 98 -30.04 37.47 44.17
C TYR A 98 -30.13 37.10 42.68
N GLY A 99 -31.33 36.82 42.16
CA GLY A 99 -31.57 36.56 40.75
C GLY A 99 -31.26 37.76 39.86
N LEU A 100 -31.65 38.98 40.27
CA LEU A 100 -31.32 40.23 39.58
C LEU A 100 -29.84 40.60 39.72
N SER A 101 -29.22 40.32 40.88
CA SER A 101 -27.79 40.55 41.12
C SER A 101 -26.92 39.56 40.34
N SER A 102 -27.30 38.28 40.31
CA SER A 102 -26.69 37.25 39.46
C SER A 102 -26.87 37.62 38.00
N ALA A 103 -28.10 37.93 37.57
CA ALA A 103 -28.36 38.36 36.19
C ALA A 103 -27.58 39.62 35.80
N ARG A 104 -27.35 40.55 36.74
CA ARG A 104 -26.48 41.72 36.50
C ARG A 104 -25.01 41.34 36.43
N ARG A 105 -24.52 40.42 37.27
CA ARG A 105 -23.14 39.92 37.20
C ARG A 105 -22.90 39.15 35.90
N ASP A 106 -23.85 38.30 35.52
CA ASP A 106 -23.85 37.52 34.28
C ASP A 106 -23.93 38.47 33.07
N ASP A 107 -24.80 39.49 33.08
CA ASP A 107 -24.85 40.53 32.04
C ASP A 107 -23.56 41.35 32.00
N THR A 108 -22.93 41.70 33.13
CA THR A 108 -21.64 42.40 33.12
C THR A 108 -20.47 41.54 32.65
N ALA A 109 -20.47 40.25 32.98
CA ALA A 109 -19.47 39.29 32.51
C ALA A 109 -19.65 39.01 31.02
N LEU A 110 -20.89 38.81 30.57
CA LEU A 110 -21.25 38.68 29.16
C LEU A 110 -20.97 39.97 28.39
N LEU A 111 -21.22 41.15 28.95
CA LEU A 111 -20.85 42.45 28.37
C LEU A 111 -19.34 42.63 28.26
N ALA A 112 -18.58 42.25 29.30
CA ALA A 112 -17.12 42.31 29.27
C ALA A 112 -16.55 41.32 28.23
N GLN A 113 -17.13 40.12 28.15
CA GLN A 113 -16.82 39.11 27.14
C GLN A 113 -17.25 39.54 25.74
N THR A 114 -18.37 40.23 25.58
CA THR A 114 -18.87 40.77 24.30
C THR A 114 -18.04 41.96 23.83
N ARG A 115 -17.56 42.79 24.77
CA ARG A 115 -16.68 43.93 24.49
C ARG A 115 -15.22 43.57 24.32
N SER A 116 -14.78 42.40 24.76
CA SER A 116 -13.45 41.85 24.45
C SER A 116 -13.51 40.91 23.24
N ALA A 117 -14.63 40.20 23.05
CA ALA A 117 -14.94 39.46 21.84
C ALA A 117 -14.91 40.42 20.66
N CYS A 118 -14.05 40.13 19.70
CA CYS A 118 -13.94 40.92 18.49
C CYS A 118 -13.47 42.38 18.71
N ALA A 119 -12.87 42.72 19.85
CA ALA A 119 -12.30 44.04 20.08
C ALA A 119 -10.87 44.16 19.55
N ASP A 120 -10.76 44.51 18.26
CA ASP A 120 -9.78 45.47 17.73
C ASP A 120 -9.78 45.40 16.21
N VAL A 121 -10.34 46.44 15.56
CA VAL A 121 -10.39 46.54 14.10
C VAL A 121 -10.12 47.96 13.59
N ALA A 122 -10.20 48.98 14.44
CA ALA A 122 -10.18 50.37 13.99
C ALA A 122 -8.88 50.78 13.27
N GLU A 123 -7.77 50.06 13.48
CA GLU A 123 -6.44 50.36 12.90
C GLU A 123 -5.83 49.22 12.06
N ARG A 124 -6.57 48.15 11.76
CA ARG A 124 -6.02 47.00 11.01
C ARG A 124 -6.11 47.20 9.49
N THR A 125 -5.09 46.71 8.77
CA THR A 125 -5.08 46.58 7.31
C THR A 125 -6.24 45.71 6.82
N SER A 126 -6.56 45.75 5.51
CA SER A 126 -7.61 44.91 4.91
C SER A 126 -7.48 43.43 5.28
N SER A 127 -6.25 42.90 5.33
CA SER A 127 -5.95 41.53 5.78
C SER A 127 -6.30 41.28 7.25
N GLY A 128 -5.93 42.20 8.16
CA GLY A 128 -6.25 42.06 9.58
C GLY A 128 -7.75 42.18 9.90
N ARG A 129 -8.54 42.77 8.99
CA ARG A 129 -10.01 42.78 9.05
C ARG A 129 -10.62 41.46 8.55
N ILE A 130 -10.04 40.81 7.55
CA ILE A 130 -10.46 39.47 7.07
C ILE A 130 -10.27 38.43 8.17
N ASP A 131 -9.10 38.41 8.83
CA ASP A 131 -8.83 37.53 9.97
C ASP A 131 -9.80 37.77 11.13
N TRP A 132 -10.16 39.04 11.35
CA TRP A 132 -11.16 39.41 12.35
C TRP A 132 -12.56 38.89 12.00
N VAL A 133 -13.01 39.05 10.75
CA VAL A 133 -14.32 38.53 10.28
C VAL A 133 -14.35 37.00 10.38
N ALA A 134 -13.27 36.32 10.02
CA ALA A 134 -13.13 34.87 10.12
C ALA A 134 -13.19 34.40 11.60
N GLY A 135 -12.56 35.11 12.52
CA GLY A 135 -12.57 34.78 13.95
C GLY A 135 -13.87 35.11 14.69
N CYS A 136 -14.49 36.26 14.39
CA CYS A 136 -15.54 36.86 15.20
C CYS A 136 -16.89 36.12 15.13
N GLY A 137 -17.24 35.51 14.00
CA GLY A 137 -18.54 34.82 13.83
C GLY A 137 -18.77 33.71 14.86
N ARG A 138 -17.75 32.89 15.14
CA ARG A 138 -17.80 31.81 16.17
C ARG A 138 -17.96 32.35 17.57
N THR A 139 -17.35 33.50 17.86
CA THR A 139 -17.46 34.13 19.17
C THR A 139 -18.89 34.64 19.39
N ILE A 140 -19.54 35.21 18.38
CA ILE A 140 -20.95 35.64 18.48
C ILE A 140 -21.88 34.46 18.77
N GLU A 141 -21.68 33.30 18.14
CA GLU A 141 -22.48 32.10 18.43
C GLU A 141 -22.32 31.62 19.88
N SER A 142 -21.08 31.65 20.41
CA SER A 142 -20.85 31.30 21.82
C SER A 142 -21.51 32.28 22.79
N LEU A 143 -21.57 33.57 22.40
CA LEU A 143 -22.25 34.61 23.17
C LEU A 143 -23.78 34.44 23.12
N GLU A 144 -24.35 34.03 21.98
CA GLU A 144 -25.79 33.73 21.85
C GLU A 144 -26.20 32.49 22.64
N ALA A 145 -25.40 31.42 22.62
CA ALA A 145 -25.67 30.21 23.40
C ALA A 145 -25.64 30.53 24.91
N ALA A 146 -24.63 31.28 25.35
CA ALA A 146 -24.53 31.76 26.73
C ALA A 146 -25.69 32.70 27.12
N ALA A 147 -26.20 33.51 26.18
CA ALA A 147 -27.36 34.37 26.39
C ALA A 147 -28.68 33.57 26.49
N GLY A 148 -28.80 32.44 25.79
CA GLY A 148 -29.98 31.57 25.78
C GLY A 148 -30.18 30.75 27.07
N ASP A 149 -29.11 30.40 27.78
CA ASP A 149 -29.14 29.58 29.00
C ASP A 149 -29.53 30.34 30.28
N THR A 150 -29.82 31.64 30.17
CA THR A 150 -30.03 32.51 31.33
C THR A 150 -31.49 32.97 31.45
N MET A 151 -32.07 32.79 32.64
CA MET A 151 -33.52 32.81 32.95
C MET A 151 -34.31 34.13 32.72
N LEU A 152 -33.69 35.19 32.19
CA LEU A 152 -34.31 36.52 32.00
C LEU A 152 -34.07 37.04 30.57
N SER A 153 -34.78 36.49 29.59
CA SER A 153 -34.67 36.87 28.16
C SER A 153 -35.61 38.00 27.72
N PHE A 154 -36.26 38.71 28.66
CA PHE A 154 -37.27 39.74 28.35
C PHE A 154 -36.69 41.12 27.93
N GLY A 155 -35.59 41.16 27.16
CA GLY A 155 -35.11 42.40 26.53
C GLY A 155 -34.55 43.49 27.46
N ILE A 156 -34.16 43.15 28.70
CA ILE A 156 -33.64 44.08 29.71
C ILE A 156 -32.08 44.13 29.69
N ARG A 157 -31.42 43.29 28.89
CA ARG A 157 -29.96 43.16 28.88
C ARG A 157 -29.30 44.10 27.90
N ARG A 158 -28.24 44.77 28.35
CA ARG A 158 -27.45 45.66 27.48
C ARG A 158 -26.54 44.83 26.55
N ALA A 159 -26.17 43.62 26.96
CA ALA A 159 -25.42 42.67 26.13
C ALA A 159 -26.16 42.36 24.82
N ASP A 160 -27.49 42.20 24.84
CA ASP A 160 -28.28 41.84 23.65
C ASP A 160 -28.18 42.92 22.56
N SER A 161 -28.24 44.21 22.93
CA SER A 161 -28.07 45.30 21.97
C SER A 161 -26.64 45.39 21.43
N ASP A 162 -25.62 45.08 22.24
CA ASP A 162 -24.22 45.08 21.80
C ASP A 162 -23.94 43.86 20.90
N ILE A 163 -24.52 42.70 21.19
CA ILE A 163 -24.51 41.49 20.34
C ILE A 163 -25.19 41.79 18.99
N GLU A 164 -26.36 42.42 18.97
CA GLU A 164 -27.03 42.80 17.72
C GLU A 164 -26.22 43.79 16.89
N LYS A 165 -25.56 44.78 17.52
CA LYS A 165 -24.64 45.68 16.81
C LYS A 165 -23.43 44.95 16.24
N LEU A 166 -22.87 43.99 16.98
CA LEU A 166 -21.77 43.16 16.50
C LEU A 166 -22.19 42.30 15.31
N LYS A 167 -23.39 41.69 15.35
CA LYS A 167 -23.96 40.96 14.21
C LYS A 167 -24.07 41.85 12.99
N GLN A 168 -24.67 43.04 13.11
CA GLN A 168 -24.82 43.97 11.98
C GLN A 168 -23.45 44.35 11.39
N ARG A 169 -22.45 44.61 12.25
CA ARG A 169 -21.08 44.90 11.80
C ARG A 169 -20.44 43.71 11.08
N VAL A 170 -20.58 42.49 11.61
CA VAL A 170 -20.05 41.28 10.96
C VAL A 170 -20.76 41.01 9.64
N ILE A 171 -22.08 41.21 9.55
CA ILE A 171 -22.84 41.06 8.29
C ILE A 171 -22.33 42.05 7.23
N GLU A 172 -22.17 43.32 7.61
CA GLU A 172 -21.70 44.37 6.69
C GLU A 172 -20.26 44.12 6.24
N ASP A 173 -19.36 43.81 7.17
CA ASP A 173 -17.96 43.52 6.86
C ASP A 173 -17.80 42.22 6.07
N PHE A 174 -18.55 41.16 6.40
CA PHE A 174 -18.53 39.91 5.65
C PHE A 174 -19.04 40.12 4.21
N ASN A 175 -20.13 40.87 4.04
CA ASN A 175 -20.64 41.20 2.72
C ASN A 175 -19.64 42.01 1.88
N ASN A 176 -19.02 43.03 2.48
CA ASN A 176 -18.17 43.97 1.75
C ASN A 176 -16.74 43.47 1.54
N LEU A 177 -16.19 42.72 2.50
CA LEU A 177 -14.80 42.28 2.47
C LEU A 177 -14.63 40.84 1.96
N ILE A 178 -15.66 39.99 2.05
CA ILE A 178 -15.58 38.58 1.66
C ILE A 178 -16.49 38.29 0.47
N LEU A 179 -17.81 38.45 0.60
CA LEU A 179 -18.74 38.06 -0.46
C LEU A 179 -18.56 38.90 -1.72
N ALA A 180 -18.53 40.23 -1.61
CA ALA A 180 -18.44 41.11 -2.78
C ALA A 180 -17.15 40.88 -3.61
N PRO A 181 -15.95 40.74 -3.03
CA PRO A 181 -14.74 40.41 -3.80
C PRO A 181 -14.78 39.01 -4.44
N GLU A 182 -15.27 38.00 -3.73
CA GLU A 182 -15.43 36.64 -4.27
C GLU A 182 -16.42 36.64 -5.45
N ASP A 183 -17.57 37.30 -5.28
CA ASP A 183 -18.62 37.42 -6.26
C ASP A 183 -18.19 38.20 -7.50
N GLN A 184 -17.40 39.26 -7.32
CA GLN A 184 -16.80 40.00 -8.42
C GLN A 184 -15.84 39.12 -9.21
N MET A 185 -15.05 38.29 -8.54
CA MET A 185 -14.14 37.36 -9.20
C MET A 185 -14.89 36.24 -9.91
N LEU A 186 -15.93 35.66 -9.30
CA LEU A 186 -16.83 34.70 -9.94
C LEU A 186 -17.39 35.29 -11.24
N ALA A 187 -17.98 36.48 -11.18
CA ALA A 187 -18.56 37.14 -12.35
C ALA A 187 -17.49 37.46 -13.42
N THR A 188 -16.32 37.93 -13.00
CA THR A 188 -15.21 38.26 -13.91
C THR A 188 -14.70 37.01 -14.64
N ASP A 189 -14.46 35.92 -13.92
CA ASP A 189 -13.96 34.68 -14.51
C ASP A 189 -14.98 34.03 -15.45
N ILE A 190 -16.28 34.08 -15.10
CA ILE A 190 -17.35 33.63 -15.98
C ILE A 190 -17.39 34.47 -17.26
N ASN A 191 -17.32 35.80 -17.14
CA ASN A 191 -17.36 36.71 -18.29
C ASN A 191 -16.14 36.55 -19.22
N GLN A 192 -14.97 36.22 -18.66
CA GLN A 192 -13.73 36.06 -19.39
C GLN A 192 -13.51 34.62 -19.90
N GLY A 193 -14.45 33.70 -19.65
CA GLY A 193 -14.30 32.30 -20.05
C GLY A 193 -13.18 31.56 -19.30
N ARG A 194 -12.79 32.04 -18.11
CA ARG A 194 -11.75 31.43 -17.26
C ARG A 194 -12.33 30.55 -16.15
N ALA A 195 -13.65 30.55 -15.99
CA ALA A 195 -14.32 29.74 -14.98
C ALA A 195 -14.28 28.23 -15.32
N GLY A 196 -14.19 27.39 -14.30
CA GLY A 196 -14.11 25.94 -14.44
C GLY A 196 -14.86 25.20 -13.35
N ILE A 197 -14.47 23.95 -13.07
CA ILE A 197 -15.15 23.10 -12.08
C ILE A 197 -15.14 23.69 -10.66
N GLU A 198 -14.09 24.41 -10.27
CA GLU A 198 -14.01 25.08 -8.96
C GLU A 198 -15.13 26.14 -8.77
N HIS A 199 -15.51 26.85 -9.84
CA HIS A 199 -16.62 27.81 -9.84
C HIS A 199 -17.97 27.11 -9.71
N VAL A 200 -18.15 25.97 -10.40
CA VAL A 200 -19.36 25.15 -10.28
C VAL A 200 -19.52 24.65 -8.86
N LEU A 201 -18.45 24.11 -8.27
CA LEU A 201 -18.45 23.60 -6.89
C LEU A 201 -18.77 24.71 -5.88
N ALA A 202 -18.12 25.86 -5.99
CA ALA A 202 -18.35 26.99 -5.08
C ALA A 202 -19.80 27.52 -5.17
N ILE A 203 -20.32 27.76 -6.38
CA ILE A 203 -21.68 28.28 -6.57
C ILE A 203 -22.73 27.26 -6.11
N THR A 204 -22.58 25.98 -6.46
CA THR A 204 -23.54 24.93 -6.06
C THR A 204 -23.57 24.70 -4.55
N GLN A 205 -22.43 24.75 -3.86
CA GLN A 205 -22.43 24.68 -2.40
C GLN A 205 -23.10 25.93 -1.79
N ARG A 206 -22.81 27.14 -2.27
CA ARG A 206 -23.44 28.37 -1.74
C ARG A 206 -24.95 28.39 -1.94
N LEU A 207 -25.46 27.95 -3.09
CA LEU A 207 -26.90 27.79 -3.34
C LEU A 207 -27.53 26.80 -2.36
N ARG A 208 -26.94 25.61 -2.21
CA ARG A 208 -27.42 24.60 -1.24
C ARG A 208 -27.42 25.11 0.20
N LEU A 209 -26.41 25.89 0.59
CA LEU A 209 -26.36 26.51 1.91
C LEU A 209 -27.47 27.56 2.08
N LEU A 210 -27.73 28.37 1.05
CA LEU A 210 -28.86 29.30 1.03
C LEU A 210 -30.19 28.56 1.15
N ASP A 211 -30.36 27.36 0.60
CA ASP A 211 -31.63 26.64 0.66
C ASP A 211 -31.83 25.88 1.97
N ALA A 212 -30.79 25.20 2.46
CA ALA A 212 -30.90 24.23 3.55
C ALA A 212 -30.40 24.73 4.91
N CYS A 213 -29.64 25.84 4.97
CA CYS A 213 -28.87 26.21 6.16
C CYS A 213 -29.26 27.56 6.79
N ARG A 214 -30.34 28.21 6.34
CA ARG A 214 -30.83 29.48 6.92
C ARG A 214 -31.21 29.37 8.42
N SER A 215 -31.57 28.18 8.91
CA SER A 215 -32.13 27.99 10.26
C SER A 215 -31.42 26.94 11.13
N SER A 216 -30.43 26.19 10.64
CA SER A 216 -29.82 25.05 11.37
C SER A 216 -28.30 25.01 11.25
N ASN A 217 -27.60 25.61 12.22
CA ASN A 217 -26.14 25.80 12.15
C ASN A 217 -25.35 24.50 12.39
N ASP A 218 -25.57 23.80 13.51
CA ASP A 218 -24.74 22.65 13.87
C ASP A 218 -24.87 21.47 12.91
N ALA A 219 -26.09 21.19 12.44
CA ALA A 219 -26.34 20.11 11.49
C ALA A 219 -25.74 20.44 10.12
N CYS A 220 -25.93 21.66 9.62
CA CYS A 220 -25.33 22.11 8.37
C CYS A 220 -23.81 22.15 8.44
N ARG A 221 -23.25 22.69 9.52
CA ARG A 221 -21.80 22.76 9.73
C ARG A 221 -21.18 21.38 9.73
N LYS A 222 -21.75 20.42 10.46
CA LYS A 222 -21.26 19.02 10.48
C LYS A 222 -21.32 18.35 9.11
N ARG A 223 -22.34 18.68 8.30
CA ARG A 223 -22.54 18.10 6.96
C ARG A 223 -21.63 18.73 5.89
N GLU A 224 -21.49 20.05 5.89
CA GLU A 224 -20.96 20.80 4.74
C GLU A 224 -19.52 21.28 4.95
N LEU A 225 -19.10 21.57 6.20
CA LEU A 225 -17.76 22.10 6.49
C LEU A 225 -16.61 21.14 6.09
N PRO A 226 -16.70 19.81 6.31
CA PRO A 226 -15.62 18.89 5.90
C PRO A 226 -15.29 18.96 4.40
N ASN A 227 -16.27 19.39 3.59
CA ASN A 227 -16.18 19.49 2.14
C ASN A 227 -16.41 20.93 1.68
N ASN A 228 -15.77 21.90 2.35
CA ASN A 228 -15.85 23.32 2.00
C ASN A 228 -15.18 23.60 0.65
N VAL A 229 -16.01 23.76 -0.39
CA VAL A 229 -15.63 24.16 -1.74
C VAL A 229 -16.03 25.60 -2.08
N SER A 230 -16.87 26.25 -1.25
CA SER A 230 -17.26 27.65 -1.41
C SER A 230 -16.14 28.61 -1.02
N PHE A 231 -15.45 28.33 0.10
CA PHE A 231 -14.30 29.11 0.57
C PHE A 231 -13.05 28.22 0.62
N ASP A 232 -12.76 27.50 -0.47
CA ASP A 232 -11.59 26.60 -0.56
C ASP A 232 -10.28 27.38 -0.65
N ALA A 233 -9.42 27.28 0.38
CA ALA A 233 -8.11 27.93 0.43
C ALA A 233 -7.20 27.61 -0.78
N ARG A 234 -7.40 26.47 -1.42
CA ARG A 234 -6.64 26.01 -2.60
C ARG A 234 -7.27 26.44 -3.92
N SER A 235 -8.48 26.99 -3.90
CA SER A 235 -9.17 27.55 -5.08
C SER A 235 -8.56 28.88 -5.49
N ARG A 236 -8.63 29.20 -6.78
CA ARG A 236 -8.32 30.56 -7.27
C ARG A 236 -9.30 31.58 -6.68
N LEU A 237 -10.50 31.14 -6.31
CA LEU A 237 -11.51 31.99 -5.69
C LEU A 237 -11.11 32.51 -4.30
N PHE A 238 -10.08 31.93 -3.69
CA PHE A 238 -9.55 32.36 -2.41
C PHE A 238 -8.39 33.36 -2.52
N ALA A 239 -7.93 33.67 -3.73
CA ALA A 239 -6.79 34.58 -3.93
C ALA A 239 -6.91 35.94 -3.19
N PRO A 240 -8.10 36.58 -3.07
CA PRO A 240 -8.25 37.82 -2.31
C PRO A 240 -8.05 37.68 -0.79
N PHE A 241 -8.10 36.46 -0.26
CA PHE A 241 -8.10 36.17 1.18
C PHE A 241 -6.82 35.48 1.66
N ARG A 242 -5.85 35.27 0.78
CA ARG A 242 -4.57 34.65 1.14
C ARG A 242 -3.83 35.48 2.17
N SER A 243 -3.26 34.80 3.15
CA SER A 243 -2.39 35.42 4.13
C SER A 243 -1.17 36.07 3.46
N PRO A 244 -0.67 37.22 3.97
CA PRO A 244 0.47 37.92 3.37
C PRO A 244 1.76 37.08 3.29
N ASP A 245 1.89 36.09 4.16
CA ASP A 245 3.01 35.14 4.25
C ASP A 245 2.77 33.83 3.45
N ASN A 246 1.64 33.69 2.73
CA ASN A 246 1.24 32.46 2.02
C ASN A 246 1.30 31.21 2.91
N ASN A 247 0.87 31.33 4.17
CA ASN A 247 0.88 30.23 5.11
C ASN A 247 -0.34 29.32 4.88
N THR A 248 -0.09 28.15 4.28
CA THR A 248 -1.12 27.19 3.87
C THR A 248 -1.98 26.67 5.03
N SER A 249 -1.39 26.50 6.22
CA SER A 249 -2.13 26.08 7.42
C SER A 249 -3.08 27.19 7.87
N ARG A 250 -2.58 28.42 7.96
CA ARG A 250 -3.40 29.60 8.32
C ARG A 250 -4.49 29.87 7.30
N ASP A 251 -4.21 29.73 6.00
CA ASP A 251 -5.20 29.90 4.93
C ASP A 251 -6.32 28.85 5.03
N SER A 252 -5.99 27.60 5.40
CA SER A 252 -6.97 26.53 5.64
C SER A 252 -7.84 26.80 6.87
N ASP A 253 -7.24 27.30 7.96
CA ASP A 253 -7.98 27.70 9.16
C ASP A 253 -8.90 28.88 8.86
N ASN A 254 -8.41 29.88 8.11
CA ASN A 254 -9.18 31.03 7.66
C ASN A 254 -10.35 30.61 6.76
N ALA A 255 -10.14 29.71 5.81
CA ALA A 255 -11.20 29.13 4.97
C ALA A 255 -12.32 28.48 5.81
N SER A 256 -11.95 27.66 6.79
CA SER A 256 -12.91 27.00 7.69
C SER A 256 -13.66 28.01 8.56
N ALA A 257 -12.98 29.07 8.98
CA ALA A 257 -13.53 30.14 9.79
C ALA A 257 -14.47 31.05 8.99
N LEU A 258 -14.13 31.38 7.74
CA LEU A 258 -15.02 32.10 6.81
C LEU A 258 -16.28 31.31 6.50
N PHE A 259 -16.17 29.99 6.30
CA PHE A 259 -17.32 29.11 6.13
C PHE A 259 -18.27 29.16 7.35
N ALA A 260 -17.72 29.06 8.56
CA ALA A 260 -18.51 29.18 9.78
C ALA A 260 -19.17 30.56 9.90
N THR A 261 -18.45 31.64 9.60
CA THR A 261 -19.01 33.00 9.59
C THR A 261 -20.10 33.15 8.53
N TYR A 262 -19.99 32.49 7.37
CA TYR A 262 -21.06 32.48 6.37
C TYR A 262 -22.34 31.82 6.88
N LEU A 263 -22.26 30.69 7.61
CA LEU A 263 -23.44 30.10 8.25
C LEU A 263 -24.09 31.07 9.26
N GLY A 264 -23.29 31.82 10.00
CA GLY A 264 -23.76 32.92 10.85
C GLY A 264 -24.45 34.03 10.05
N TYR A 265 -23.84 34.47 8.95
CA TYR A 265 -24.39 35.46 8.02
C TYR A 265 -25.77 35.04 7.49
N LEU A 266 -25.91 33.79 7.03
CA LEU A 266 -27.18 33.25 6.51
C LEU A 266 -28.34 33.30 7.52
N ARG A 267 -28.02 33.24 8.82
CA ARG A 267 -29.02 33.29 9.90
C ARG A 267 -29.37 34.71 10.31
N TRP A 268 -28.37 35.60 10.36
CA TRP A 268 -28.56 36.97 10.86
C TRP A 268 -29.02 37.95 9.78
N GLN A 269 -28.80 37.63 8.50
CA GLN A 269 -29.16 38.48 7.38
C GLN A 269 -30.67 38.50 7.10
N LYS A 270 -31.14 39.62 6.55
CA LYS A 270 -32.53 39.78 6.14
C LYS A 270 -32.86 38.87 4.95
N LYS A 271 -34.04 38.22 5.02
CA LYS A 271 -34.52 37.28 3.99
C LYS A 271 -34.44 37.83 2.56
N ASN A 272 -34.85 39.08 2.33
CA ASN A 272 -34.84 39.69 1.01
C ASN A 272 -33.43 39.87 0.42
N VAL A 273 -32.41 40.03 1.27
CA VAL A 273 -31.01 40.10 0.82
C VAL A 273 -30.52 38.71 0.42
N LEU A 274 -30.86 37.67 1.21
CA LEU A 274 -30.53 36.28 0.90
C LEU A 274 -31.23 35.79 -0.37
N ASP A 275 -32.50 36.17 -0.58
CA ASP A 275 -33.25 35.85 -1.80
C ASP A 275 -32.64 36.52 -3.05
N ALA A 276 -32.13 37.75 -2.90
CA ALA A 276 -31.40 38.43 -3.96
C ALA A 276 -30.03 37.77 -4.25
N GLU A 277 -29.32 37.32 -3.21
CA GLU A 277 -28.09 36.55 -3.37
C GLU A 277 -28.33 35.23 -4.10
N HIS A 278 -29.37 34.49 -3.72
CA HIS A 278 -29.80 33.27 -4.40
C HIS A 278 -30.05 33.52 -5.89
N THR A 279 -30.91 34.49 -6.22
CA THR A 279 -31.24 34.85 -7.61
C THR A 279 -29.99 35.22 -8.42
N ARG A 280 -29.03 35.92 -7.81
CA ARG A 280 -27.78 36.29 -8.46
C ARG A 280 -26.89 35.08 -8.73
N LEU A 281 -26.77 34.16 -7.76
CA LEU A 281 -25.98 32.94 -7.91
C LEU A 281 -26.59 31.99 -8.95
N GLU A 282 -27.92 31.89 -9.02
CA GLU A 282 -28.63 31.17 -10.10
C GLU A 282 -28.28 31.73 -11.47
N GLY A 283 -28.35 33.06 -11.65
CA GLY A 283 -27.99 33.71 -12.92
C GLY A 283 -26.51 33.53 -13.29
N LEU A 284 -25.61 33.53 -12.30
CA LEU A 284 -24.18 33.23 -12.52
C LEU A 284 -23.96 31.76 -12.91
N LEU A 285 -24.66 30.83 -12.26
CA LEU A 285 -24.60 29.41 -12.57
C LEU A 285 -25.10 29.13 -13.98
N GLU A 286 -26.23 29.72 -14.38
CA GLU A 286 -26.78 29.58 -15.72
C GLU A 286 -25.78 30.07 -16.77
N LYS A 287 -25.22 31.27 -16.56
CA LYS A 287 -24.22 31.86 -17.45
C LYS A 287 -22.95 31.00 -17.53
N LEU A 288 -22.48 30.50 -16.38
CA LEU A 288 -21.35 29.57 -16.31
C LEU A 288 -21.61 28.32 -17.13
N LEU A 289 -22.76 27.66 -16.94
CA LEU A 289 -23.09 26.42 -17.64
C LEU A 289 -23.34 26.64 -19.15
N ASN A 290 -23.54 27.88 -19.61
CA ASN A 290 -23.65 28.23 -21.02
C ASN A 290 -22.28 28.39 -21.70
N GLY A 291 -21.26 28.83 -20.95
CA GLY A 291 -19.88 28.99 -21.44
C GLY A 291 -18.96 27.80 -21.11
N TYR A 292 -19.29 26.99 -20.11
CA TYR A 292 -18.49 25.87 -19.60
C TYR A 292 -19.37 24.63 -19.43
N THR A 293 -18.90 23.49 -19.92
CA THR A 293 -19.58 22.19 -19.74
C THR A 293 -18.76 21.36 -18.75
N PRO A 294 -19.25 21.14 -17.51
CA PRO A 294 -18.54 20.32 -16.53
C PRO A 294 -18.44 18.87 -17.00
N ARG A 295 -17.30 18.20 -16.77
CA ARG A 295 -17.09 16.78 -17.07
C ARG A 295 -16.47 16.06 -15.88
N ALA A 296 -16.58 14.73 -15.84
CA ALA A 296 -15.96 13.93 -14.79
C ALA A 296 -14.42 14.09 -14.74
N ALA A 297 -13.78 14.24 -15.91
CA ALA A 297 -12.34 14.49 -15.99
C ALA A 297 -11.91 15.80 -15.30
N ASP A 298 -12.78 16.81 -15.27
CA ASP A 298 -12.49 18.08 -14.59
C ASP A 298 -12.52 17.90 -13.06
N LEU A 299 -13.43 17.08 -12.53
CA LEU A 299 -13.46 16.69 -11.11
C LEU A 299 -12.19 15.92 -10.71
N LYS A 300 -11.74 14.96 -11.55
CA LYS A 300 -10.48 14.24 -11.33
C LYS A 300 -9.30 15.20 -11.26
N LYS A 301 -9.16 16.08 -12.27
CA LYS A 301 -8.08 17.08 -12.33
C LYS A 301 -8.11 18.02 -11.11
N TRP A 302 -9.30 18.40 -10.66
CA TRP A 302 -9.48 19.25 -9.47
C TRP A 302 -9.02 18.55 -8.19
N ALA A 303 -9.33 17.26 -8.02
CA ALA A 303 -8.92 16.48 -6.85
C ALA A 303 -7.42 16.16 -6.85
N ASP A 304 -6.86 15.73 -8.00
CA ASP A 304 -5.43 15.41 -8.14
C ASP A 304 -4.53 16.62 -7.87
N GLY A 305 -5.02 17.84 -8.14
CA GLY A 305 -4.30 19.07 -7.80
C GLY A 305 -4.22 19.37 -6.29
N ARG A 306 -4.91 18.57 -5.46
CA ARG A 306 -5.03 18.78 -4.00
C ARG A 306 -4.44 17.63 -3.20
N ASP A 307 -4.51 16.40 -3.70
CA ASP A 307 -4.10 15.21 -2.97
C ASP A 307 -3.52 14.16 -3.94
N ALA A 308 -2.52 13.41 -3.47
CA ALA A 308 -1.80 12.41 -4.27
C ALA A 308 -2.64 11.15 -4.57
N GLY A 309 -3.81 10.99 -3.94
CA GLY A 309 -4.67 9.84 -4.12
C GLY A 309 -4.29 8.67 -3.21
N ILE A 310 -4.91 7.53 -3.49
CA ILE A 310 -4.67 6.26 -2.81
C ILE A 310 -3.67 5.47 -3.66
N ASP A 311 -2.50 5.13 -3.11
CA ASP A 311 -1.45 4.37 -3.80
C ASP A 311 -1.18 3.00 -3.14
N LEU A 312 -0.22 2.24 -3.68
CA LEU A 312 0.18 0.95 -3.09
C LEU A 312 0.82 1.11 -1.71
N ALA A 313 1.62 2.17 -1.51
CA ALA A 313 2.31 2.42 -0.25
C ALA A 313 1.32 2.53 0.92
N HIS A 314 0.16 3.15 0.70
CA HIS A 314 -0.93 3.25 1.68
C HIS A 314 -1.34 1.90 2.28
N PHE A 315 -1.28 0.81 1.49
CA PHE A 315 -1.68 -0.52 1.97
C PHE A 315 -0.51 -1.38 2.43
N TRP A 316 0.55 -1.37 1.64
CA TRP A 316 1.65 -2.29 1.82
C TRP A 316 2.61 -1.86 2.91
N LEU A 317 2.66 -0.59 3.28
CA LEU A 317 3.64 -0.07 4.23
C LEU A 317 3.00 0.40 5.54
N PRO A 318 3.78 0.49 6.64
CA PRO A 318 3.34 1.16 7.85
C PRO A 318 3.07 2.65 7.60
N GLU A 319 2.09 3.21 8.32
CA GLU A 319 1.75 4.64 8.25
C GLU A 319 3.00 5.51 8.50
N GLY A 320 3.18 6.55 7.68
CA GLY A 320 4.30 7.49 7.80
C GLY A 320 5.62 7.01 7.16
N THR A 321 5.66 5.82 6.57
CA THR A 321 6.84 5.34 5.83
C THR A 321 6.90 6.03 4.46
N VAL A 322 7.92 6.85 4.23
CA VAL A 322 8.17 7.48 2.92
C VAL A 322 9.17 6.63 2.16
N VAL A 323 8.73 5.97 1.09
CA VAL A 323 9.64 5.22 0.20
C VAL A 323 9.83 6.04 -1.06
N GLY A 324 11.08 6.29 -1.42
CA GLY A 324 11.45 6.84 -2.72
C GLY A 324 11.19 5.80 -3.80
N THR A 325 9.94 5.67 -4.22
CA THR A 325 9.61 4.94 -5.45
C THR A 325 9.83 5.89 -6.61
N ASP A 326 10.48 5.40 -7.67
CA ASP A 326 10.56 6.15 -8.93
C ASP A 326 9.13 6.42 -9.41
N ALA A 327 8.72 7.69 -9.34
CA ALA A 327 7.35 8.17 -9.50
C ALA A 327 6.72 7.89 -10.89
N GLY A 328 7.43 7.20 -11.79
CA GLY A 328 7.01 6.97 -13.18
C GLY A 328 6.00 5.85 -13.41
N GLN A 329 5.73 4.98 -12.42
CA GLN A 329 4.88 3.79 -12.63
C GLN A 329 3.94 3.40 -11.46
N ALA A 330 3.87 4.20 -10.40
CA ALA A 330 3.01 3.92 -9.26
C ALA A 330 1.53 4.03 -9.69
N VAL A 331 0.80 2.92 -9.62
CA VAL A 331 -0.65 2.91 -9.85
C VAL A 331 -1.32 3.56 -8.66
N ASN A 332 -2.13 4.58 -8.92
CA ASN A 332 -2.90 5.26 -7.90
C ASN A 332 -4.38 5.39 -8.30
N VAL A 333 -5.23 5.56 -7.30
CA VAL A 333 -6.62 5.95 -7.45
C VAL A 333 -6.71 7.41 -7.03
N SER A 334 -7.20 8.27 -7.92
CA SER A 334 -7.45 9.69 -7.61
C SER A 334 -8.37 9.82 -6.39
N GLN A 335 -8.13 10.80 -5.52
CA GLN A 335 -9.07 11.09 -4.43
C GLN A 335 -10.48 11.45 -4.92
N ALA A 336 -10.61 11.93 -6.18
CA ALA A 336 -11.92 12.13 -6.79
C ALA A 336 -12.75 10.85 -6.85
N TYR A 337 -12.12 9.67 -6.83
CA TYR A 337 -12.76 8.37 -6.88
C TYR A 337 -12.77 7.67 -5.52
N SER A 338 -13.02 8.44 -4.46
CA SER A 338 -13.30 7.96 -3.11
C SER A 338 -14.77 8.13 -2.75
N ARG A 339 -15.28 7.38 -1.78
CA ARG A 339 -16.65 7.56 -1.26
C ARG A 339 -16.84 8.94 -0.64
N ASP A 340 -15.84 9.43 0.08
CA ASP A 340 -15.87 10.76 0.73
C ASP A 340 -16.04 11.88 -0.31
N ALA A 341 -15.30 11.81 -1.42
CA ALA A 341 -15.46 12.77 -2.52
C ALA A 341 -16.84 12.67 -3.19
N TRP A 342 -17.36 11.45 -3.37
CA TRP A 342 -18.71 11.25 -3.91
C TRP A 342 -19.78 11.87 -3.01
N GLU A 343 -19.87 11.46 -1.75
CA GLU A 343 -20.93 11.88 -0.82
C GLU A 343 -20.79 13.36 -0.42
N GLY A 344 -19.56 13.83 -0.28
CA GLY A 344 -19.25 15.17 0.21
C GLY A 344 -19.30 16.26 -0.85
N ILE A 345 -18.98 15.93 -2.11
CA ILE A 345 -18.69 16.93 -3.15
C ILE A 345 -19.50 16.67 -4.41
N VAL A 346 -19.33 15.49 -5.03
CA VAL A 346 -19.89 15.22 -6.35
C VAL A 346 -21.41 15.05 -6.31
N GLN A 347 -21.94 14.23 -5.41
CA GLN A 347 -23.36 14.02 -5.27
C GLN A 347 -24.13 15.31 -4.92
N PRO A 348 -23.70 16.11 -3.92
CA PRO A 348 -24.39 17.37 -3.62
C PRO A 348 -24.31 18.39 -4.75
N MET A 349 -23.19 18.44 -5.49
CA MET A 349 -23.07 19.27 -6.70
C MET A 349 -24.08 18.83 -7.76
N LEU A 350 -24.14 17.54 -8.08
CA LEU A 350 -25.06 17.01 -9.09
C LEU A 350 -26.53 17.22 -8.71
N ALA A 351 -26.88 17.07 -7.44
CA ALA A 351 -28.22 17.33 -6.93
C ALA A 351 -28.60 18.81 -7.11
N THR A 352 -27.70 19.72 -6.75
CA THR A 352 -27.93 21.17 -6.93
C THR A 352 -28.06 21.52 -8.42
N LEU A 353 -27.23 20.93 -9.29
CA LEU A 353 -27.32 21.15 -10.74
C LEU A 353 -28.66 20.65 -11.32
N HIS A 354 -29.17 19.51 -10.83
CA HIS A 354 -30.48 19.00 -11.24
C HIS A 354 -31.60 19.98 -10.91
N GLU A 355 -31.58 20.56 -9.71
CA GLU A 355 -32.61 21.51 -9.27
C GLU A 355 -32.51 22.83 -10.04
N GLN A 356 -31.29 23.34 -10.23
CA GLN A 356 -31.04 24.69 -10.71
C GLN A 356 -30.93 24.80 -12.25
N ALA A 357 -30.74 23.68 -12.96
CA ALA A 357 -30.59 23.66 -14.43
C ALA A 357 -31.49 22.61 -15.11
N PRO A 358 -32.83 22.72 -15.02
CA PRO A 358 -33.77 21.72 -15.55
C PRO A 358 -33.66 21.50 -17.07
N GLY A 359 -33.17 22.48 -17.83
CA GLY A 359 -32.92 22.32 -19.27
C GLY A 359 -31.68 21.48 -19.62
N LYS A 360 -30.89 21.04 -18.64
CA LYS A 360 -29.60 20.36 -18.84
C LYS A 360 -29.51 18.97 -18.21
N GLN A 361 -30.62 18.37 -17.76
CA GLN A 361 -30.63 17.09 -17.04
C GLN A 361 -29.85 15.98 -17.73
N ALA A 362 -30.09 15.74 -19.02
CA ALA A 362 -29.39 14.70 -19.77
C ALA A 362 -27.86 14.85 -19.76
N ARG A 363 -27.34 16.09 -19.69
CA ARG A 363 -25.89 16.33 -19.56
C ARG A 363 -25.40 16.08 -18.14
N ILE A 364 -26.21 16.40 -17.13
CA ILE A 364 -25.86 16.16 -15.72
C ILE A 364 -25.83 14.66 -15.42
N ASP A 365 -26.77 13.91 -15.99
CA ASP A 365 -26.79 12.44 -15.97
C ASP A 365 -25.56 11.84 -16.69
N ASP A 366 -25.15 12.42 -17.81
CA ASP A 366 -23.93 12.01 -18.52
C ASP A 366 -22.68 12.21 -17.65
N ILE A 367 -22.55 13.34 -16.95
CA ILE A 367 -21.44 13.60 -16.00
C ILE A 367 -21.39 12.48 -14.96
N ARG A 368 -22.54 12.14 -14.37
CA ARG A 368 -22.63 11.10 -13.33
C ARG A 368 -22.25 9.73 -13.87
N SER A 369 -22.79 9.35 -15.03
CA SER A 369 -22.52 8.04 -15.64
C SER A 369 -21.04 7.89 -16.01
N THR A 370 -20.45 8.95 -16.59
CA THR A 370 -19.04 9.02 -16.93
C THR A 370 -18.16 9.02 -15.69
N TYR A 371 -18.55 9.73 -14.62
CA TYR A 371 -17.84 9.71 -13.34
C TYR A 371 -17.75 8.29 -12.76
N PHE A 372 -18.85 7.54 -12.71
CA PHE A 372 -18.81 6.17 -12.18
C PHE A 372 -18.11 5.17 -13.10
N ARG A 373 -18.20 5.35 -14.42
CA ARG A 373 -17.40 4.55 -15.36
C ARG A 373 -15.90 4.74 -15.08
N ASP A 374 -15.45 5.98 -14.95
CA ASP A 374 -14.05 6.30 -14.70
C ASP A 374 -13.61 5.90 -13.27
N TYR A 375 -14.51 6.03 -12.28
CA TYR A 375 -14.34 5.54 -10.91
C TYR A 375 -14.00 4.06 -10.89
N PHE A 376 -14.86 3.22 -11.47
CA PHE A 376 -14.65 1.77 -11.47
C PHE A 376 -13.46 1.35 -12.34
N ALA A 377 -13.20 2.05 -13.45
CA ALA A 377 -12.01 1.80 -14.27
C ALA A 377 -10.72 2.08 -13.49
N SER A 378 -10.65 3.18 -12.73
CA SER A 378 -9.49 3.51 -11.90
C SER A 378 -9.24 2.46 -10.83
N TRP A 379 -10.30 2.01 -10.13
CA TRP A 379 -10.17 0.95 -9.14
C TRP A 379 -9.82 -0.40 -9.76
N ALA A 380 -10.38 -0.76 -10.92
CA ALA A 380 -10.05 -1.98 -11.64
C ALA A 380 -8.57 -2.03 -12.02
N ALA A 381 -8.03 -0.93 -12.57
CA ALA A 381 -6.61 -0.82 -12.92
C ALA A 381 -5.69 -0.91 -11.69
N PHE A 382 -6.08 -0.28 -10.57
CA PHE A 382 -5.36 -0.36 -9.31
C PHE A 382 -5.29 -1.79 -8.75
N GLN A 383 -6.43 -2.48 -8.73
CA GLN A 383 -6.54 -3.85 -8.22
C GLN A 383 -5.72 -4.85 -9.03
N ALA A 384 -5.71 -4.71 -10.37
CA ALA A 384 -4.94 -5.58 -11.26
C ALA A 384 -3.43 -5.55 -10.97
N ARG A 385 -2.93 -4.46 -10.36
CA ARG A 385 -1.53 -4.26 -9.99
C ARG A 385 -1.30 -4.20 -8.50
N PHE A 386 -2.30 -4.54 -7.68
CA PHE A 386 -2.19 -4.46 -6.22
C PHE A 386 -1.04 -5.33 -5.67
N GLY A 387 -0.82 -6.51 -6.27
CA GLY A 387 0.26 -7.43 -5.91
C GLY A 387 1.67 -6.90 -6.17
N ASP A 388 1.85 -5.88 -7.01
CA ASP A 388 3.16 -5.26 -7.26
C ASP A 388 3.76 -4.65 -5.98
N GLY A 389 2.93 -4.38 -4.96
CA GLY A 389 3.36 -3.87 -3.66
C GLY A 389 4.30 -4.81 -2.88
N ILE A 390 4.37 -6.11 -3.25
CA ILE A 390 5.40 -7.02 -2.70
C ILE A 390 6.81 -6.49 -2.95
N ALA A 391 7.05 -5.84 -4.10
CA ALA A 391 8.37 -5.31 -4.44
C ALA A 391 8.85 -4.19 -3.49
N LEU A 392 7.94 -3.55 -2.75
CA LEU A 392 8.28 -2.55 -1.72
C LEU A 392 9.00 -3.17 -0.51
N TRP A 393 8.95 -4.50 -0.38
CA TRP A 393 9.52 -5.26 0.73
C TRP A 393 10.77 -6.07 0.34
N ARG A 394 11.37 -5.77 -0.82
CA ARG A 394 12.61 -6.45 -1.26
C ARG A 394 13.70 -6.33 -0.18
N GLY A 395 14.24 -7.46 0.25
CA GLY A 395 15.24 -7.54 1.33
C GLY A 395 14.67 -7.52 2.75
N HIS A 396 13.35 -7.33 2.91
CA HIS A 396 12.64 -7.22 4.20
C HIS A 396 11.39 -8.12 4.25
N TYR A 397 11.41 -9.25 3.54
CA TYR A 397 10.23 -10.13 3.46
C TYR A 397 9.86 -10.81 4.80
N GLY A 398 10.81 -10.93 5.74
CA GLY A 398 10.52 -11.37 7.12
C GLY A 398 9.61 -10.39 7.89
N ASP A 399 9.81 -9.09 7.67
CA ASP A 399 8.96 -8.04 8.25
C ASP A 399 7.57 -8.06 7.59
N LEU A 400 7.52 -8.28 6.26
CA LEU A 400 6.27 -8.48 5.52
C LEU A 400 5.49 -9.70 6.04
N LEU A 401 6.17 -10.82 6.32
CA LEU A 401 5.54 -12.01 6.90
C LEU A 401 4.91 -11.70 8.26
N THR A 402 5.66 -10.99 9.12
CA THR A 402 5.17 -10.59 10.45
C THR A 402 3.94 -9.70 10.33
N ARG A 403 3.94 -8.75 9.40
CA ARG A 403 2.79 -7.87 9.13
C ARG A 403 1.60 -8.66 8.57
N ALA A 404 1.83 -9.51 7.57
CA ALA A 404 0.80 -10.30 6.90
C ALA A 404 0.07 -11.28 7.83
N ALA A 405 0.73 -11.75 8.88
CA ALA A 405 0.14 -12.62 9.90
C ALA A 405 -0.74 -11.88 10.93
N THR A 406 -0.91 -10.57 10.82
CA THR A 406 -1.69 -9.74 11.76
C THR A 406 -2.84 -9.01 11.07
N GLN A 407 -3.63 -8.25 11.83
CA GLN A 407 -4.67 -7.35 11.31
C GLN A 407 -4.13 -6.21 10.40
N GLN A 408 -2.81 -6.11 10.26
CA GLN A 408 -2.14 -5.19 9.35
C GLN A 408 -1.81 -5.83 7.99
N ASN A 409 -2.38 -7.01 7.68
CA ASN A 409 -2.23 -7.64 6.38
C ASN A 409 -2.64 -6.66 5.25
N PRO A 410 -1.79 -6.48 4.21
CA PRO A 410 -2.09 -5.57 3.10
C PRO A 410 -3.42 -5.85 2.41
N TYR A 411 -3.81 -7.13 2.27
CA TYR A 411 -5.08 -7.52 1.66
C TYR A 411 -6.28 -7.26 2.57
N ASP A 412 -6.15 -7.46 3.89
CA ASP A 412 -7.21 -7.10 4.84
C ASP A 412 -7.46 -5.59 4.85
N PHE A 413 -6.40 -4.79 4.74
CA PHE A 413 -6.52 -3.35 4.63
C PHE A 413 -7.13 -2.94 3.28
N PHE A 414 -6.75 -3.61 2.19
CA PHE A 414 -7.39 -3.42 0.89
C PHE A 414 -8.89 -3.71 0.94
N PHE A 415 -9.31 -4.85 1.47
CA PHE A 415 -10.73 -5.21 1.53
C PHE A 415 -11.55 -4.30 2.45
N ARG A 416 -10.95 -3.76 3.52
CA ARG A 416 -11.59 -2.69 4.32
C ARG A 416 -11.74 -1.38 3.53
N SER A 417 -10.75 -1.01 2.72
CA SER A 417 -10.85 0.15 1.83
C SER A 417 -11.87 -0.07 0.71
N ALA A 418 -11.93 -1.27 0.14
CA ALA A 418 -12.93 -1.67 -0.85
C ALA A 418 -14.34 -1.66 -0.27
N GLN A 419 -14.52 -2.09 0.99
CA GLN A 419 -15.79 -1.97 1.70
C GLN A 419 -16.28 -0.52 1.72
N ARG A 420 -15.43 0.42 2.13
CA ARG A 420 -15.77 1.85 2.19
C ARG A 420 -15.96 2.48 0.82
N ASN A 421 -15.03 2.25 -0.10
CA ASN A 421 -14.99 2.99 -1.36
C ASN A 421 -15.80 2.33 -2.48
N LEU A 422 -15.98 1.02 -2.48
CA LEU A 422 -16.69 0.32 -3.56
C LEU A 422 -18.06 -0.21 -3.12
N TYR A 423 -18.16 -0.90 -1.99
CA TYR A 423 -19.40 -1.60 -1.63
C TYR A 423 -20.46 -0.71 -0.97
N GLU A 424 -20.03 0.33 -0.26
CA GLU A 424 -20.92 1.30 0.41
C GLU A 424 -21.46 2.39 -0.52
N LEU A 425 -21.06 2.39 -1.80
CA LEU A 425 -21.69 3.21 -2.83
C LEU A 425 -23.18 2.83 -3.01
N PRO A 426 -24.03 3.74 -3.52
CA PRO A 426 -25.45 3.46 -3.76
C PRO A 426 -25.67 2.57 -5.00
N LEU A 427 -25.16 1.34 -4.94
CA LEU A 427 -25.20 0.36 -6.01
C LEU A 427 -26.57 -0.32 -6.12
N ASP A 428 -26.96 -0.66 -7.35
CA ASP A 428 -28.12 -1.53 -7.60
C ASP A 428 -27.75 -3.00 -7.41
N TRP A 429 -27.67 -3.40 -6.14
CA TRP A 429 -27.31 -4.77 -5.78
C TRP A 429 -28.39 -5.78 -6.20
N PRO A 430 -28.01 -6.89 -6.87
CA PRO A 430 -28.90 -8.03 -7.06
C PRO A 430 -29.41 -8.55 -5.70
N PHE A 431 -30.68 -8.95 -5.62
CA PHE A 431 -31.33 -9.38 -4.36
C PHE A 431 -30.54 -10.48 -3.61
N SER A 432 -29.87 -11.38 -4.33
CA SER A 432 -29.01 -12.43 -3.75
C SER A 432 -27.74 -11.92 -3.08
N SER A 433 -27.21 -10.79 -3.51
CA SER A 433 -25.98 -10.18 -2.97
C SER A 433 -26.27 -9.26 -1.79
N ARG A 434 -27.49 -8.68 -1.74
CA ARG A 434 -27.99 -7.89 -0.61
C ARG A 434 -28.03 -8.71 0.68
N TRP A 435 -28.32 -10.01 0.60
CA TRP A 435 -28.36 -10.89 1.78
C TRP A 435 -26.98 -11.32 2.29
N ALA A 436 -25.98 -11.46 1.42
CA ALA A 436 -24.61 -11.83 1.82
C ALA A 436 -23.88 -10.69 2.54
N ALA A 437 -23.99 -9.45 2.05
CA ALA A 437 -23.44 -8.25 2.70
C ALA A 437 -24.02 -8.05 4.11
N THR A 438 -25.33 -8.24 4.25
CA THR A 438 -26.05 -8.10 5.52
C THR A 438 -25.61 -9.17 6.54
N TRP A 439 -25.28 -10.39 6.10
CA TRP A 439 -24.89 -11.50 6.99
C TRP A 439 -23.46 -11.39 7.53
N MET A 440 -22.52 -10.84 6.76
CA MET A 440 -21.12 -10.70 7.19
C MET A 440 -20.98 -9.65 8.30
N GLN A 441 -21.72 -8.54 8.19
CA GLN A 441 -21.82 -7.51 9.24
C GLN A 441 -22.60 -8.00 10.47
N MET A 442 -23.46 -9.02 10.29
CA MET A 442 -24.21 -9.68 11.36
C MET A 442 -23.31 -10.59 12.21
N LYS A 443 -22.32 -11.27 11.61
CA LYS A 443 -21.46 -12.26 12.31
C LYS A 443 -20.44 -11.61 13.26
N SER A 444 -19.89 -10.45 12.92
CA SER A 444 -18.90 -9.73 13.76
C SER A 444 -19.52 -9.03 14.97
N ASN A 445 -20.79 -8.62 14.89
CA ASN A 445 -21.51 -7.89 15.95
C ASN A 445 -22.50 -8.75 16.76
N TRP A 446 -22.70 -10.02 16.38
CA TRP A 446 -23.66 -10.93 17.03
C TRP A 446 -23.39 -11.16 18.52
N LEU A 447 -22.12 -11.17 18.94
CA LEU A 447 -21.75 -11.48 20.33
C LEU A 447 -21.86 -10.29 21.30
N SER A 448 -22.08 -9.05 20.83
CA SER A 448 -22.01 -7.86 21.70
C SER A 448 -23.27 -7.02 21.85
N SER A 449 -24.34 -7.20 21.04
CA SER A 449 -25.58 -6.45 21.28
C SER A 449 -26.84 -7.05 20.62
N TRP A 450 -27.63 -7.78 21.41
CA TRP A 450 -28.98 -8.19 21.03
C TRP A 450 -30.01 -7.07 21.31
N ARG A 451 -30.03 -6.06 20.42
CA ARG A 451 -31.13 -5.14 19.98
C ARG A 451 -30.61 -3.71 19.71
N PRO A 452 -31.11 -3.01 18.66
CA PRO A 452 -32.29 -3.34 17.84
C PRO A 452 -31.94 -3.55 16.35
N PHE A 453 -32.19 -4.77 15.86
CA PHE A 453 -32.28 -5.11 14.43
C PHE A 453 -33.18 -4.16 13.62
N GLY A 454 -34.14 -3.47 14.26
CA GLY A 454 -35.08 -2.56 13.59
C GLY A 454 -34.50 -1.21 13.12
N ARG A 455 -33.42 -0.70 13.72
CA ARG A 455 -32.77 0.55 13.25
C ARG A 455 -31.78 0.27 12.13
N PHE A 456 -31.03 -0.83 12.22
CA PHE A 456 -30.13 -1.27 11.16
C PHE A 456 -30.90 -1.53 9.86
N VAL A 457 -32.00 -2.30 9.89
CA VAL A 457 -32.81 -2.53 8.66
C VAL A 457 -33.49 -1.25 8.15
N ALA A 458 -33.74 -0.24 8.98
CA ALA A 458 -34.29 1.04 8.52
C ALA A 458 -33.22 1.95 7.85
N ASP A 459 -31.97 1.93 8.35
CA ASP A 459 -30.87 2.73 7.81
C ASP A 459 -30.15 2.03 6.64
N SER A 460 -30.02 0.70 6.65
CA SER A 460 -29.46 -0.08 5.52
C SER A 460 -30.38 -0.12 4.29
N PHE A 461 -31.65 0.30 4.42
CA PHE A 461 -32.63 0.30 3.34
C PHE A 461 -33.17 1.71 3.00
N LYS A 462 -32.69 2.77 3.67
CA LYS A 462 -32.93 4.16 3.28
C LYS A 462 -31.85 4.65 2.29
N PHE A 463 -31.70 3.94 1.18
CA PHE A 463 -31.02 4.51 0.00
C PHE A 463 -32.07 5.15 -0.90
N GLY A 464 -32.53 6.33 -0.51
CA GLY A 464 -33.29 7.21 -1.39
C GLY A 464 -32.32 7.89 -2.35
N GLY A 465 -32.42 7.56 -3.64
CA GLY A 465 -31.58 8.10 -4.69
C GLY A 465 -31.51 7.14 -5.89
N ASP A 466 -31.22 7.67 -7.07
CA ASP A 466 -30.97 6.86 -8.26
C ASP A 466 -29.80 5.91 -8.00
N LYS A 467 -29.95 4.64 -8.37
CA LYS A 467 -28.94 3.61 -8.11
C LYS A 467 -27.90 3.54 -9.23
N ILE A 468 -26.70 3.05 -8.90
CA ILE A 468 -25.59 2.87 -9.83
C ILE A 468 -25.46 1.41 -10.22
N ALA A 469 -25.34 1.11 -11.52
CA ALA A 469 -25.05 -0.25 -11.98
C ALA A 469 -23.63 -0.66 -11.56
N ALA A 470 -23.51 -1.73 -10.77
CA ALA A 470 -22.21 -2.27 -10.37
C ALA A 470 -21.57 -3.06 -11.53
N PRO A 471 -20.25 -2.93 -11.77
CA PRO A 471 -19.56 -3.78 -12.73
C PRO A 471 -19.50 -5.23 -12.25
N VAL A 472 -19.41 -6.17 -13.19
CA VAL A 472 -19.49 -7.62 -12.91
C VAL A 472 -18.33 -8.09 -12.02
N TRP A 473 -17.11 -7.57 -12.25
CA TRP A 473 -15.94 -7.88 -11.42
C TRP A 473 -16.16 -7.52 -9.95
N LEU A 474 -16.88 -6.43 -9.65
CA LEU A 474 -17.11 -5.97 -8.28
C LEU A 474 -18.09 -6.89 -7.55
N LEU A 475 -19.15 -7.33 -8.25
CA LEU A 475 -20.09 -8.31 -7.74
C LEU A 475 -19.43 -9.67 -7.49
N ALA A 476 -18.51 -10.07 -8.37
CA ALA A 476 -17.73 -11.30 -8.21
C ALA A 476 -16.75 -11.20 -7.06
N MET A 477 -16.02 -10.08 -6.93
CA MET A 477 -15.08 -9.84 -5.83
C MET A 477 -15.80 -9.91 -4.47
N HIS A 478 -16.93 -9.23 -4.33
CA HIS A 478 -17.72 -9.25 -3.10
C HIS A 478 -18.20 -10.67 -2.75
N ASP A 479 -18.67 -11.44 -3.73
CA ASP A 479 -19.14 -12.81 -3.50
C ASP A 479 -17.99 -13.75 -3.11
N THR A 480 -16.82 -13.64 -3.78
CA THR A 480 -15.61 -14.40 -3.43
C THR A 480 -15.14 -14.05 -2.03
N GLN A 481 -15.04 -12.76 -1.69
CA GLN A 481 -14.68 -12.32 -0.35
C GLN A 481 -15.64 -12.88 0.71
N ALA A 482 -16.95 -12.85 0.43
CA ALA A 482 -17.96 -13.20 1.40
C ALA A 482 -18.17 -14.70 1.62
N LYS A 483 -17.96 -15.50 0.59
CA LYS A 483 -18.26 -16.94 0.65
C LYS A 483 -17.01 -17.81 0.66
N VAL A 484 -15.94 -17.34 0.04
CA VAL A 484 -14.70 -18.09 -0.11
C VAL A 484 -13.69 -17.62 0.94
N LEU A 485 -13.19 -16.39 0.84
CA LEU A 485 -12.13 -15.90 1.72
C LEU A 485 -12.53 -15.92 3.20
N ALA A 486 -13.74 -15.47 3.52
CA ALA A 486 -14.26 -15.51 4.90
C ALA A 486 -14.48 -16.95 5.43
N GLY A 487 -14.60 -17.95 4.54
CA GLY A 487 -14.69 -19.35 4.92
C GLY A 487 -13.33 -19.98 5.25
N GLU A 488 -12.25 -19.40 4.73
CA GLU A 488 -10.87 -19.93 4.78
C GLU A 488 -9.97 -19.20 5.78
N GLU A 489 -10.52 -18.25 6.56
CA GLU A 489 -9.75 -17.42 7.49
C GLU A 489 -8.92 -18.26 8.49
N ALA A 490 -9.47 -19.40 8.93
CA ALA A 490 -8.78 -20.32 9.82
C ALA A 490 -7.60 -21.03 9.15
N GLU A 491 -7.73 -21.42 7.88
CA GLU A 491 -6.70 -22.03 7.06
C GLU A 491 -5.54 -21.05 6.84
N TYR A 492 -5.85 -19.79 6.47
CA TYR A 492 -4.85 -18.73 6.35
C TYR A 492 -4.10 -18.50 7.68
N ALA A 493 -4.83 -18.39 8.79
CA ALA A 493 -4.23 -18.20 10.11
C ALA A 493 -3.30 -19.35 10.50
N ARG A 494 -3.71 -20.60 10.25
CA ARG A 494 -2.87 -21.80 10.49
C ARG A 494 -1.61 -21.78 9.63
N ALA A 495 -1.72 -21.39 8.36
CA ALA A 495 -0.58 -21.31 7.45
C ALA A 495 0.42 -20.22 7.86
N TYR A 496 -0.06 -19.02 8.24
CA TYR A 496 0.80 -17.95 8.75
C TYR A 496 1.49 -18.33 10.07
N LEU A 497 0.78 -18.98 11.00
CA LEU A 497 1.39 -19.47 12.25
C LEU A 497 2.51 -20.47 11.98
N ARG A 498 2.34 -21.35 10.99
CA ARG A 498 3.37 -22.29 10.56
C ARG A 498 4.58 -21.56 9.99
N LEU A 499 4.35 -20.54 9.15
CA LEU A 499 5.44 -19.71 8.62
C LEU A 499 6.14 -18.88 9.69
N GLN A 500 5.51 -18.56 10.81
CA GLN A 500 6.13 -17.83 11.91
C GLN A 500 6.88 -18.72 12.90
N ALA A 501 6.66 -20.03 12.88
CA ALA A 501 7.31 -20.95 13.82
C ALA A 501 8.84 -20.84 13.73
N GLU A 502 9.53 -20.80 14.87
CA GLU A 502 10.99 -20.79 14.90
C GLU A 502 11.53 -22.18 14.52
N GLY A 503 12.48 -22.25 13.58
CA GLY A 503 13.03 -23.50 13.09
C GLY A 503 13.97 -23.32 11.90
N SER A 504 14.57 -24.42 11.43
CA SER A 504 15.50 -24.43 10.28
C SER A 504 14.82 -24.11 8.94
N GLY A 505 13.49 -24.09 8.86
CA GLY A 505 12.74 -23.89 7.61
C GLY A 505 12.61 -25.14 6.75
N GLU A 506 13.07 -26.30 7.22
CA GLU A 506 12.98 -27.58 6.50
C GLU A 506 11.53 -28.03 6.27
N ASP A 507 10.65 -27.81 7.25
CA ASP A 507 9.22 -28.09 7.14
C ASP A 507 8.56 -27.21 6.07
N VAL A 508 8.92 -25.93 6.00
CA VAL A 508 8.45 -25.00 4.97
C VAL A 508 8.99 -25.39 3.59
N TYR A 509 10.24 -25.83 3.51
CA TYR A 509 10.82 -26.39 2.28
C TYR A 509 10.05 -27.62 1.78
N GLN A 510 9.69 -28.55 2.66
CA GLN A 510 8.91 -29.74 2.29
C GLN A 510 7.56 -29.36 1.70
N ILE A 511 6.85 -28.40 2.31
CA ILE A 511 5.58 -27.88 1.79
C ILE A 511 5.75 -27.30 0.38
N ALA A 512 6.74 -26.43 0.20
CA ALA A 512 7.00 -25.81 -1.10
C ALA A 512 7.41 -26.86 -2.15
N SER A 513 8.26 -27.81 -1.78
CA SER A 513 8.73 -28.90 -2.64
C SER A 513 7.58 -29.78 -3.12
N GLU A 514 6.71 -30.24 -2.21
CA GLU A 514 5.53 -31.04 -2.54
C GLU A 514 4.57 -30.28 -3.46
N LEU A 515 4.31 -29.01 -3.16
CA LEU A 515 3.42 -28.18 -3.97
C LEU A 515 3.97 -27.98 -5.38
N PHE A 516 5.27 -27.71 -5.53
CA PHE A 516 5.90 -27.53 -6.84
C PHE A 516 6.03 -28.83 -7.63
N ALA A 517 6.36 -29.94 -6.97
CA ALA A 517 6.36 -31.27 -7.57
C ALA A 517 4.96 -31.66 -8.11
N GLY A 518 3.91 -31.33 -7.35
CA GLY A 518 2.51 -31.52 -7.75
C GLY A 518 1.96 -30.45 -8.71
N LYS A 519 2.78 -29.48 -9.16
CA LYS A 519 2.35 -28.33 -9.98
C LYS A 519 1.16 -27.57 -9.40
N GLY A 520 1.17 -27.36 -8.09
CA GLY A 520 0.08 -26.73 -7.34
C GLY A 520 -1.00 -27.69 -6.84
N LYS A 521 -0.88 -29.00 -7.11
CA LYS A 521 -1.81 -30.05 -6.63
C LYS A 521 -1.09 -31.01 -5.70
N ALA A 522 -1.10 -30.71 -4.40
CA ALA A 522 -0.53 -31.60 -3.39
C ALA A 522 -1.61 -32.46 -2.73
N ASP A 523 -1.30 -33.74 -2.50
CA ASP A 523 -2.27 -34.73 -2.01
C ASP A 523 -2.32 -34.83 -0.47
N LYS A 524 -1.30 -34.30 0.24
CA LYS A 524 -1.14 -34.49 1.69
C LYS A 524 -1.06 -33.17 2.43
N PRO A 525 -1.65 -33.07 3.64
CA PRO A 525 -1.44 -31.92 4.49
C PRO A 525 0.02 -31.91 4.99
N PRO A 526 0.66 -30.73 5.11
CA PRO A 526 0.04 -29.40 5.00
C PRO A 526 0.00 -28.80 3.59
N ALA A 527 0.66 -29.39 2.59
CA ALA A 527 0.71 -28.84 1.23
C ALA A 527 -0.65 -28.87 0.51
N SER A 528 -1.51 -29.85 0.81
CA SER A 528 -2.88 -29.90 0.27
C SER A 528 -3.74 -28.72 0.74
N GLU A 529 -3.50 -28.20 1.95
CA GLU A 529 -4.20 -26.99 2.47
C GLU A 529 -3.92 -25.78 1.56
N TYR A 530 -2.68 -25.64 1.07
CA TYR A 530 -2.32 -24.58 0.10
C TYR A 530 -2.99 -24.80 -1.26
N THR A 531 -3.14 -26.06 -1.68
CA THR A 531 -3.85 -26.40 -2.93
C THR A 531 -5.30 -25.93 -2.85
N GLU A 532 -5.99 -26.21 -1.75
CA GLU A 532 -7.37 -25.76 -1.51
C GLU A 532 -7.48 -24.23 -1.58
N LEU A 533 -6.60 -23.51 -0.87
CA LEU A 533 -6.59 -22.03 -0.87
C LEU A 533 -6.31 -21.41 -2.25
N ILE A 534 -5.45 -22.04 -3.07
CA ILE A 534 -5.16 -21.56 -4.43
C ILE A 534 -6.35 -21.85 -5.34
N ASP A 535 -6.90 -23.05 -5.28
CA ASP A 535 -8.00 -23.50 -6.14
C ASP A 535 -9.30 -22.74 -5.88
N ALA A 536 -9.56 -22.39 -4.62
CA ALA A 536 -10.78 -21.69 -4.21
C ALA A 536 -10.93 -20.30 -4.88
N VAL A 537 -9.81 -19.71 -5.30
CA VAL A 537 -9.76 -18.40 -5.96
C VAL A 537 -9.16 -18.46 -7.37
N ASP A 538 -8.98 -19.65 -7.95
CA ASP A 538 -8.41 -19.79 -9.30
C ASP A 538 -9.31 -19.16 -10.38
N LYS A 539 -10.63 -19.33 -10.22
CA LYS A 539 -11.65 -18.78 -11.15
C LYS A 539 -12.81 -18.11 -10.40
N PRO A 540 -13.44 -17.08 -11.00
CA PRO A 540 -14.65 -16.52 -10.42
C PRO A 540 -15.78 -17.56 -10.40
N GLY A 541 -16.73 -17.41 -9.48
CA GLY A 541 -17.88 -18.31 -9.40
C GLY A 541 -18.61 -18.41 -10.74
N GLU A 542 -19.11 -19.62 -11.08
CA GLU A 542 -19.62 -19.95 -12.43
C GLU A 542 -20.69 -18.98 -12.96
N LYS A 543 -21.51 -18.42 -12.06
CA LYS A 543 -22.52 -17.40 -12.39
C LYS A 543 -21.96 -16.11 -13.01
N TYR A 544 -20.68 -15.81 -12.78
CA TYR A 544 -20.00 -14.63 -13.30
C TYR A 544 -19.09 -14.96 -14.49
N ALA A 545 -18.55 -16.18 -14.54
CA ALA A 545 -17.59 -16.61 -15.56
C ALA A 545 -18.10 -16.43 -17.00
N THR A 546 -19.41 -16.57 -17.23
CA THR A 546 -20.05 -16.38 -18.55
C THR A 546 -20.27 -14.92 -18.93
N THR A 547 -20.19 -13.99 -17.96
CA THR A 547 -20.49 -12.57 -18.14
C THR A 547 -19.25 -11.67 -18.04
N PHE A 548 -18.13 -12.19 -17.53
CA PHE A 548 -16.84 -11.51 -17.51
C PHE A 548 -16.41 -11.15 -18.94
N LYS A 549 -16.01 -9.89 -19.17
CA LYS A 549 -15.47 -9.41 -20.44
C LYS A 549 -14.11 -8.74 -20.20
N GLY A 550 -13.20 -8.85 -21.17
CA GLY A 550 -11.96 -8.06 -21.22
C GLY A 550 -11.20 -8.01 -19.88
N ASP A 551 -11.00 -6.81 -19.34
CA ASP A 551 -10.20 -6.50 -18.14
C ASP A 551 -10.84 -6.92 -16.79
N ASP A 552 -12.06 -7.46 -16.79
CA ASP A 552 -12.77 -7.88 -15.56
C ASP A 552 -11.98 -8.91 -14.74
N LEU A 553 -11.28 -9.83 -15.41
CA LEU A 553 -10.46 -10.85 -14.74
C LEU A 553 -9.26 -10.23 -14.03
N ALA A 554 -8.63 -9.22 -14.66
CA ALA A 554 -7.50 -8.52 -14.07
C ALA A 554 -7.93 -7.75 -12.81
N ALA A 555 -9.07 -7.06 -12.87
CA ALA A 555 -9.64 -6.36 -11.72
C ALA A 555 -10.01 -7.33 -10.57
N TRP A 556 -10.62 -8.47 -10.90
CA TRP A 556 -11.02 -9.48 -9.92
C TRP A 556 -9.84 -10.21 -9.28
N SER A 557 -8.69 -10.29 -9.96
CA SER A 557 -7.51 -11.07 -9.51
C SER A 557 -6.95 -10.68 -8.14
N VAL A 558 -7.31 -9.51 -7.59
CA VAL A 558 -6.94 -9.10 -6.23
C VAL A 558 -7.39 -10.10 -5.16
N VAL A 559 -8.48 -10.85 -5.40
CA VAL A 559 -8.95 -11.91 -4.48
C VAL A 559 -8.04 -13.13 -4.43
N GLN A 560 -7.18 -13.32 -5.44
CA GLN A 560 -6.13 -14.34 -5.43
C GLN A 560 -4.91 -13.91 -4.61
N GLY A 561 -4.85 -12.64 -4.26
CA GLY A 561 -3.72 -12.03 -3.60
C GLY A 561 -3.38 -12.63 -2.24
N PRO A 562 -4.32 -12.94 -1.35
CA PRO A 562 -4.04 -13.61 -0.08
C PRO A 562 -3.31 -14.95 -0.24
N SER A 563 -3.82 -15.86 -1.09
CA SER A 563 -3.17 -17.15 -1.35
C SER A 563 -1.83 -17.01 -2.07
N LYS A 564 -1.72 -16.05 -3.01
CA LYS A 564 -0.46 -15.73 -3.68
C LYS A 564 0.60 -15.16 -2.73
N LEU A 565 0.22 -14.26 -1.82
CA LEU A 565 1.13 -13.69 -0.82
C LEU A 565 1.61 -14.76 0.16
N LEU A 566 0.69 -15.61 0.64
CA LEU A 566 1.03 -16.74 1.48
C LEU A 566 2.02 -17.67 0.76
N LEU A 567 1.73 -18.07 -0.47
CA LEU A 567 2.62 -18.90 -1.28
C LEU A 567 3.98 -18.23 -1.52
N PHE A 568 3.99 -16.94 -1.83
CA PHE A 568 5.22 -16.17 -2.02
C PHE A 568 6.11 -16.21 -0.77
N LEU A 569 5.54 -15.94 0.40
CA LEU A 569 6.27 -15.97 1.68
C LEU A 569 6.76 -17.39 2.02
N THR A 570 5.97 -18.42 1.73
CA THR A 570 6.36 -19.83 1.87
C THR A 570 7.55 -20.17 0.97
N VAL A 571 7.49 -19.80 -0.30
CA VAL A 571 8.57 -20.06 -1.27
C VAL A 571 9.82 -19.28 -0.91
N HIS A 572 9.68 -18.03 -0.46
CA HIS A 572 10.82 -17.22 -0.02
C HIS A 572 11.52 -17.87 1.18
N ARG A 573 10.77 -18.27 2.21
CA ARG A 573 11.33 -18.93 3.41
C ARG A 573 11.91 -20.32 3.09
N ALA A 574 11.28 -21.09 2.21
CA ALA A 574 11.87 -22.33 1.68
C ALA A 574 13.17 -22.05 0.92
N GLY A 575 13.22 -20.93 0.20
CA GLY A 575 14.41 -20.42 -0.45
C GLY A 575 15.54 -20.18 0.54
N GLU A 576 15.31 -19.44 1.64
CA GLU A 576 16.33 -19.19 2.66
C GLU A 576 17.00 -20.50 3.12
N PHE A 577 16.22 -21.56 3.34
CA PHE A 577 16.75 -22.89 3.64
C PHE A 577 17.61 -23.47 2.50
N VAL A 578 17.13 -23.40 1.25
CA VAL A 578 17.91 -23.82 0.05
C VAL A 578 19.23 -23.04 -0.07
N GLN A 579 19.24 -21.74 0.25
CA GLN A 579 20.42 -20.90 0.26
C GLN A 579 21.44 -21.33 1.32
N GLU A 580 20.98 -21.76 2.50
CA GLU A 580 21.86 -22.35 3.51
C GLU A 580 22.47 -23.66 3.01
N ARG A 581 21.65 -24.54 2.41
CA ARG A 581 22.12 -25.80 1.81
C ARG A 581 23.12 -25.57 0.68
N TRP A 582 22.93 -24.53 -0.14
CA TRP A 582 23.89 -24.15 -1.18
C TRP A 582 25.25 -23.78 -0.60
N ARG A 583 25.24 -22.95 0.45
CA ARG A 583 26.45 -22.53 1.16
C ARG A 583 27.19 -23.71 1.78
N GLU A 584 26.46 -24.68 2.34
CA GLU A 584 27.02 -25.86 3.01
C GLU A 584 27.53 -26.93 2.04
N SER A 585 26.75 -27.26 1.01
CA SER A 585 27.03 -28.40 0.13
C SER A 585 27.89 -28.04 -1.08
N VAL A 586 27.85 -26.79 -1.54
CA VAL A 586 28.54 -26.33 -2.76
C VAL A 586 29.62 -25.31 -2.45
N VAL A 587 29.30 -24.17 -1.84
CA VAL A 587 30.26 -23.06 -1.65
C VAL A 587 31.42 -23.44 -0.74
N LYS A 588 31.15 -23.88 0.50
CA LYS A 588 32.20 -24.23 1.48
C LYS A 588 33.14 -25.33 0.97
N PRO A 589 32.64 -26.45 0.39
CA PRO A 589 33.52 -27.49 -0.11
C PRO A 589 34.35 -27.09 -1.33
N LEU A 590 33.79 -26.30 -2.26
CA LEU A 590 34.55 -25.84 -3.44
C LEU A 590 35.65 -24.86 -3.06
N ALA A 591 35.40 -23.97 -2.09
CA ALA A 591 36.39 -23.03 -1.61
C ALA A 591 37.62 -23.72 -0.95
N ALA A 592 37.46 -24.97 -0.50
CA ALA A 592 38.54 -25.76 0.07
C ALA A 592 39.42 -26.48 -0.98
N LEU A 593 38.99 -26.51 -2.25
CA LEU A 593 39.69 -27.22 -3.32
C LEU A 593 40.64 -26.30 -4.12
N PRO A 594 41.77 -26.84 -4.60
CA PRO A 594 42.61 -26.18 -5.60
C PRO A 594 41.84 -25.80 -6.88
N GLN A 595 42.22 -24.69 -7.53
CA GLN A 595 41.49 -24.10 -8.65
C GLN A 595 41.31 -25.06 -9.84
N ASP A 596 42.29 -25.92 -10.10
CA ASP A 596 42.30 -26.95 -11.13
C ASP A 596 41.23 -28.05 -10.90
N GLN A 597 40.87 -28.31 -9.64
CA GLN A 597 39.87 -29.32 -9.28
C GLN A 597 38.45 -28.76 -9.14
N GLN A 598 38.30 -27.43 -9.04
CA GLN A 598 37.00 -26.79 -8.80
C GLN A 598 36.01 -26.99 -9.95
N ILE A 599 36.47 -26.99 -11.20
CA ILE A 599 35.60 -27.14 -12.38
C ILE A 599 34.97 -28.54 -12.41
N GLU A 600 35.79 -29.58 -12.26
CA GLU A 600 35.33 -30.97 -12.22
C GLU A 600 34.44 -31.23 -10.99
N ALA A 601 34.84 -30.74 -9.81
CA ALA A 601 34.05 -30.88 -8.58
C ALA A 601 32.69 -30.17 -8.65
N LEU A 602 32.55 -29.10 -9.44
CA LEU A 602 31.29 -28.39 -9.62
C LEU A 602 30.41 -29.00 -10.72
N TYR A 603 30.98 -29.18 -11.92
CA TYR A 603 30.23 -29.48 -13.15
C TYR A 603 30.38 -30.92 -13.69
N GLY A 604 31.28 -31.73 -13.13
CA GLY A 604 31.50 -33.11 -13.56
C GLY A 604 30.27 -34.02 -13.38
N GLU A 605 30.37 -35.28 -13.80
CA GLU A 605 29.25 -36.24 -13.73
C GLU A 605 28.73 -36.43 -12.29
N GLN A 606 29.63 -36.44 -11.31
CA GLN A 606 29.32 -36.45 -9.87
C GLN A 606 29.47 -35.06 -9.23
N GLY A 607 29.40 -34.02 -10.04
CA GLY A 607 29.62 -32.63 -9.63
C GLY A 607 28.57 -32.13 -8.64
N LYS A 608 28.99 -31.20 -7.78
CA LYS A 608 28.17 -30.60 -6.73
C LYS A 608 26.95 -29.86 -7.25
N LEU A 609 27.01 -29.27 -8.45
CA LEU A 609 25.85 -28.60 -9.04
C LEU A 609 24.74 -29.59 -9.39
N GLY A 610 25.10 -30.72 -10.00
CA GLY A 610 24.14 -31.77 -10.36
C GLY A 610 23.48 -32.38 -9.13
N ALA A 611 24.29 -32.72 -8.12
CA ALA A 611 23.80 -33.23 -6.84
C ALA A 611 22.86 -32.23 -6.15
N PHE A 612 23.27 -30.95 -6.04
CA PHE A 612 22.46 -29.92 -5.41
C PHE A 612 21.12 -29.71 -6.15
N VAL A 613 21.15 -29.71 -7.48
CA VAL A 613 19.91 -29.61 -8.28
C VAL A 613 18.98 -30.78 -8.00
N ASN A 614 19.50 -32.00 -7.97
CA ASN A 614 18.69 -33.20 -7.74
C ASN A 614 18.09 -33.25 -6.33
N ASP A 615 18.86 -32.84 -5.32
CA ASP A 615 18.47 -32.93 -3.91
C ASP A 615 17.53 -31.80 -3.48
N TRP A 616 17.75 -30.57 -4.00
CA TRP A 616 17.11 -29.36 -3.45
C TRP A 616 16.30 -28.54 -4.46
N LEU A 617 16.71 -28.47 -5.74
CA LEU A 617 16.07 -27.58 -6.71
C LEU A 617 15.12 -28.27 -7.70
N LYS A 618 15.19 -29.61 -7.81
CA LYS A 618 14.42 -30.40 -8.79
C LYS A 618 12.92 -30.06 -8.85
N PRO A 619 12.20 -29.83 -7.74
CA PRO A 619 10.79 -29.45 -7.80
C PRO A 619 10.56 -28.06 -8.42
N PHE A 620 11.52 -27.15 -8.23
CA PHE A 620 11.36 -25.72 -8.52
C PHE A 620 11.84 -25.32 -9.91
N ILE A 621 12.53 -26.21 -10.63
CA ILE A 621 13.11 -25.91 -11.94
C ILE A 621 12.71 -26.94 -13.00
N THR A 622 12.72 -26.52 -14.27
CA THR A 622 12.53 -27.44 -15.39
C THR A 622 13.72 -28.40 -15.52
N GLU A 623 13.48 -29.66 -15.84
CA GLU A 623 14.52 -30.69 -15.93
C GLU A 623 15.63 -30.37 -16.95
N LYS A 624 15.26 -29.87 -18.14
CA LYS A 624 16.19 -29.62 -19.25
C LYS A 624 16.91 -28.28 -19.17
N GLU A 625 16.15 -27.21 -18.98
CA GLU A 625 16.66 -25.84 -19.06
C GLU A 625 17.04 -25.27 -17.70
N ARG A 626 16.70 -25.98 -16.61
CA ARG A 626 16.89 -25.54 -15.22
C ARG A 626 16.32 -24.15 -14.93
N LEU A 627 15.25 -23.77 -15.63
CA LEU A 627 14.53 -22.51 -15.42
C LEU A 627 13.49 -22.65 -14.30
N PRO A 628 13.24 -21.59 -13.51
CA PRO A 628 12.20 -21.61 -12.48
C PRO A 628 10.82 -21.96 -13.03
N VAL A 629 10.13 -22.90 -12.39
CA VAL A 629 8.73 -23.24 -12.63
C VAL A 629 7.84 -22.29 -11.83
N LYS A 630 6.61 -22.03 -12.31
CA LYS A 630 5.62 -21.20 -11.60
C LYS A 630 4.45 -22.04 -11.09
N VAL A 631 4.06 -21.81 -9.84
CA VAL A 631 2.81 -22.30 -9.23
C VAL A 631 2.04 -21.10 -8.71
N GLY A 632 0.76 -20.95 -9.07
CA GLY A 632 -0.03 -19.78 -8.65
C GLY A 632 0.55 -18.41 -9.07
N GLY A 633 1.44 -18.39 -10.08
CA GLY A 633 2.19 -17.19 -10.49
C GLY A 633 3.47 -16.91 -9.69
N VAL A 634 3.79 -17.71 -8.68
CA VAL A 634 4.99 -17.62 -7.84
C VAL A 634 6.04 -18.62 -8.29
N SER A 635 7.31 -18.21 -8.30
CA SER A 635 8.47 -19.09 -8.57
C SER A 635 9.54 -18.89 -7.50
N MET A 636 10.42 -19.88 -7.33
CA MET A 636 11.63 -19.72 -6.51
C MET A 636 12.45 -18.52 -7.03
N PRO A 637 12.83 -17.56 -6.19
CA PRO A 637 13.49 -16.32 -6.63
C PRO A 637 14.98 -16.56 -6.92
N LEU A 638 15.30 -17.37 -7.92
CA LEU A 638 16.69 -17.69 -8.31
C LEU A 638 17.39 -16.47 -8.93
N THR A 639 18.58 -16.12 -8.44
CA THR A 639 19.32 -14.95 -8.91
C THR A 639 19.78 -15.09 -10.38
N PRO A 640 19.94 -13.97 -11.09
CA PRO A 640 20.59 -13.97 -12.41
C PRO A 640 21.99 -14.61 -12.38
N GLY A 641 22.74 -14.45 -11.27
CA GLY A 641 24.05 -15.05 -11.09
C GLY A 641 24.04 -16.59 -11.05
N TYR A 642 23.01 -17.19 -10.43
CA TYR A 642 22.82 -18.64 -10.50
C TYR A 642 22.51 -19.10 -11.93
N GLN A 643 21.62 -18.39 -12.63
CA GLN A 643 21.24 -18.73 -14.00
C GLN A 643 22.42 -18.61 -14.97
N SER A 644 23.25 -17.57 -14.82
CA SER A 644 24.46 -17.41 -15.62
C SER A 644 25.48 -18.52 -15.37
N MET A 645 25.65 -18.96 -14.12
CA MET A 645 26.50 -20.11 -13.77
C MET A 645 25.99 -21.40 -14.42
N VAL A 646 24.69 -21.68 -14.34
CA VAL A 646 24.09 -22.86 -14.99
C VAL A 646 24.28 -22.81 -16.51
N ALA A 647 24.09 -21.66 -17.15
CA ALA A 647 24.34 -21.48 -18.58
C ALA A 647 25.83 -21.66 -18.94
N ALA A 648 26.74 -21.20 -18.07
CA ALA A 648 28.18 -21.31 -18.24
C ALA A 648 28.69 -22.77 -18.21
N GLN A 649 27.93 -23.72 -17.66
CA GLN A 649 28.29 -25.15 -17.68
C GLN A 649 28.65 -25.63 -19.10
N ARG A 650 27.93 -25.17 -20.13
CA ARG A 650 28.21 -25.53 -21.53
C ARG A 650 29.60 -25.13 -22.01
N LYS A 651 30.16 -24.04 -21.47
CA LYS A 651 31.51 -23.57 -21.79
C LYS A 651 32.59 -24.55 -21.32
N PHE A 652 32.33 -25.29 -20.24
CA PHE A 652 33.30 -26.21 -19.64
C PHE A 652 33.19 -27.65 -20.16
N LEU A 653 32.17 -27.97 -20.97
CA LEU A 653 32.00 -29.29 -21.57
C LEU A 653 33.25 -29.82 -22.27
N PRO A 654 34.03 -29.03 -23.06
CA PRO A 654 35.23 -29.53 -23.72
C PRO A 654 36.32 -30.04 -22.77
N VAL A 655 36.34 -29.59 -21.51
CA VAL A 655 37.32 -29.98 -20.48
C VAL A 655 36.79 -31.14 -19.63
N LEU A 656 35.48 -31.19 -19.43
CA LEU A 656 34.81 -32.22 -18.63
C LEU A 656 34.60 -33.53 -19.40
N ASP A 657 34.47 -33.43 -20.73
CA ASP A 657 34.26 -34.57 -21.60
C ASP A 657 35.61 -35.23 -21.93
N ASN A 658 35.88 -36.40 -21.32
CA ASN A 658 37.02 -37.26 -21.67
C ASN A 658 36.76 -38.02 -22.99
N GLY A 659 36.19 -37.31 -23.97
CA GLY A 659 35.75 -37.85 -25.24
C GLY A 659 36.87 -38.30 -26.18
N PRO A 660 36.52 -38.80 -27.39
CA PRO A 660 37.50 -39.26 -28.37
C PRO A 660 38.46 -38.14 -28.81
N PRO A 661 39.67 -38.48 -29.30
CA PRO A 661 40.60 -37.50 -29.85
C PRO A 661 39.94 -36.59 -30.88
N PHE A 662 40.10 -35.28 -30.71
CA PHE A 662 39.58 -34.26 -31.61
C PHE A 662 40.72 -33.58 -32.36
N LEU A 663 40.44 -32.95 -33.51
CA LEU A 663 41.49 -32.28 -34.27
C LEU A 663 42.00 -31.07 -33.47
N ALA A 664 43.25 -31.08 -33.00
CA ALA A 664 43.86 -29.93 -32.33
C ALA A 664 44.17 -28.80 -33.30
N GLY A 665 44.65 -29.16 -34.49
CA GLY A 665 45.10 -28.20 -35.48
C GLY A 665 46.16 -28.76 -36.42
N SER A 666 46.71 -27.87 -37.23
CA SER A 666 47.82 -28.13 -38.14
C SER A 666 49.08 -27.47 -37.61
N PHE A 667 50.15 -28.24 -37.48
CA PHE A 667 51.47 -27.81 -37.00
C PHE A 667 52.44 -27.94 -38.17
N THR A 668 52.97 -26.81 -38.65
CA THR A 668 53.80 -26.77 -39.87
C THR A 668 55.14 -26.13 -39.58
N LEU A 669 56.24 -26.85 -39.82
CA LEU A 669 57.58 -26.29 -39.82
C LEU A 669 57.78 -25.53 -41.13
N THR A 670 57.86 -24.21 -41.05
CA THR A 670 57.83 -23.34 -42.25
C THR A 670 59.19 -23.13 -42.89
N ARG A 671 60.26 -23.29 -42.11
CA ARG A 671 61.66 -23.17 -42.55
C ARG A 671 62.62 -23.81 -41.54
N PRO A 672 63.89 -24.07 -41.93
CA PRO A 672 64.94 -24.53 -41.03
C PRO A 672 65.11 -23.64 -39.79
N SER A 673 65.51 -24.24 -38.66
CA SER A 673 65.78 -23.50 -37.44
C SER A 673 67.01 -22.58 -37.56
N GLU A 674 66.94 -21.39 -36.97
CA GLU A 674 68.07 -20.46 -36.88
C GLU A 674 68.89 -20.76 -35.62
N LEU A 675 70.15 -21.16 -35.79
CA LEU A 675 71.03 -21.64 -34.71
C LEU A 675 72.24 -20.72 -34.49
N GLY A 676 72.13 -19.45 -34.91
CA GLY A 676 73.21 -18.48 -34.87
C GLY A 676 74.25 -18.75 -35.95
N ALA A 677 75.43 -19.24 -35.55
CA ALA A 677 76.55 -19.54 -36.45
C ALA A 677 76.63 -21.03 -36.83
N LEU A 678 75.67 -21.84 -36.38
CA LEU A 678 75.59 -23.27 -36.65
C LEU A 678 74.54 -23.53 -37.73
N ASP A 679 74.76 -24.56 -38.54
CA ASP A 679 73.80 -25.03 -39.54
C ASP A 679 72.89 -26.12 -38.93
N GLU A 680 71.64 -26.17 -39.42
CA GLU A 680 70.70 -27.23 -39.07
C GLU A 680 71.22 -28.56 -39.61
N GLY A 681 71.21 -29.61 -38.78
CA GLY A 681 71.75 -30.92 -39.14
C GLY A 681 70.80 -31.70 -40.05
N ASP A 682 71.27 -32.81 -40.63
CA ASP A 682 70.53 -33.57 -41.64
C ASP A 682 69.16 -34.08 -41.17
N ALA A 683 69.01 -34.35 -39.87
CA ALA A 683 67.73 -34.76 -39.29
C ALA A 683 66.71 -33.61 -39.15
N GLY A 684 67.14 -32.37 -39.39
CA GLY A 684 66.34 -31.17 -39.23
C GLY A 684 65.85 -30.93 -37.81
N THR A 685 64.93 -29.99 -37.69
CA THR A 685 64.05 -29.86 -36.54
C THR A 685 62.84 -30.78 -36.71
N VAL A 686 62.52 -31.55 -35.68
CA VAL A 686 61.41 -32.51 -35.67
C VAL A 686 60.42 -32.13 -34.57
N PHE A 687 59.16 -31.94 -34.95
CA PHE A 687 58.03 -31.83 -34.04
C PHE A 687 57.32 -33.17 -33.97
N GLU A 688 57.12 -33.70 -32.76
CA GLU A 688 56.41 -34.96 -32.53
C GLU A 688 55.37 -34.80 -31.40
N VAL A 689 54.19 -35.37 -31.57
CA VAL A 689 53.17 -35.51 -30.52
C VAL A 689 52.90 -36.98 -30.31
N GLU A 690 53.19 -37.49 -29.12
CA GLU A 690 53.02 -38.88 -28.76
C GLU A 690 51.67 -39.08 -28.05
N CYS A 691 50.77 -39.78 -28.74
CA CYS A 691 49.50 -40.22 -28.19
C CYS A 691 49.43 -41.76 -28.19
N ARG A 692 48.62 -42.34 -27.29
CA ARG A 692 48.55 -43.79 -27.02
C ARG A 692 48.41 -44.66 -28.28
N GLU A 693 47.64 -44.19 -29.27
CA GLU A 693 47.35 -44.95 -30.49
C GLU A 693 48.20 -44.51 -31.69
N ARG A 694 48.78 -43.31 -31.66
CA ARG A 694 49.45 -42.71 -32.83
C ARG A 694 50.44 -41.63 -32.43
N VAL A 695 51.56 -41.57 -33.14
CA VAL A 695 52.50 -40.45 -33.11
C VAL A 695 52.27 -39.57 -34.33
N TYR A 696 52.13 -38.27 -34.11
CA TYR A 696 52.08 -37.26 -35.17
C TYR A 696 53.45 -36.62 -35.30
N ARG A 697 53.99 -36.49 -36.52
CA ARG A 697 55.35 -36.00 -36.75
C ARG A 697 55.39 -35.00 -37.90
N ALA A 698 56.21 -33.96 -37.76
CA ALA A 698 56.61 -33.04 -38.81
C ALA A 698 58.14 -32.79 -38.73
N SER A 699 58.80 -32.57 -39.86
CA SER A 699 60.25 -32.28 -39.92
C SER A 699 60.57 -31.15 -40.90
N SER A 700 61.53 -30.28 -40.56
CA SER A 700 62.02 -29.22 -41.46
C SER A 700 62.92 -29.75 -42.59
N ALA A 701 63.50 -30.94 -42.42
CA ALA A 701 64.36 -31.61 -43.40
C ALA A 701 63.61 -32.60 -44.30
N GLY A 702 62.26 -32.59 -44.27
CA GLY A 702 61.44 -33.46 -45.11
C GLY A 702 61.51 -33.11 -46.59
N GLU A 703 61.41 -34.12 -47.47
CA GLU A 703 61.49 -33.95 -48.93
C GLU A 703 60.25 -33.26 -49.52
N SER A 704 59.12 -33.25 -48.79
CA SER A 704 57.85 -32.68 -49.23
C SER A 704 57.18 -31.78 -48.18
N LEU A 705 56.28 -30.90 -48.63
CA LEU A 705 55.42 -30.10 -47.74
C LEU A 705 54.54 -30.97 -46.82
N ALA A 706 54.30 -32.24 -47.17
CA ALA A 706 53.56 -33.17 -46.32
C ALA A 706 54.40 -33.63 -45.12
N ASP A 707 55.72 -33.72 -45.28
CA ASP A 707 56.65 -34.11 -44.21
C ASP A 707 56.88 -32.96 -43.21
N ALA A 708 56.72 -31.71 -43.67
CA ALA A 708 56.83 -30.52 -42.83
C ALA A 708 55.56 -30.18 -42.04
N LYS A 709 54.46 -30.92 -42.22
CA LYS A 709 53.14 -30.62 -41.63
C LYS A 709 52.52 -31.82 -40.91
N ALA A 710 52.14 -31.62 -39.65
CA ALA A 710 51.41 -32.60 -38.85
C ALA A 710 49.99 -32.12 -38.55
N GLN A 711 48.98 -32.92 -38.90
CA GLN A 711 47.61 -32.74 -38.41
C GLN A 711 47.43 -33.58 -37.16
N VAL A 712 47.31 -32.92 -36.00
CA VAL A 712 47.32 -33.60 -34.70
C VAL A 712 45.88 -33.82 -34.24
N PHE A 713 45.47 -35.08 -34.04
CA PHE A 713 44.27 -35.39 -33.26
C PHE A 713 44.70 -35.64 -31.81
N TRP A 714 44.11 -34.88 -30.90
CA TRP A 714 44.56 -34.74 -29.53
C TRP A 714 43.41 -34.99 -28.55
N SER A 715 43.72 -35.63 -27.42
CA SER A 715 42.89 -35.56 -26.22
C SER A 715 43.75 -35.50 -24.97
N PRO A 716 43.24 -34.95 -23.86
CA PRO A 716 44.00 -34.82 -22.61
C PRO A 716 44.42 -36.17 -22.02
N SER A 717 43.62 -37.21 -22.25
CA SER A 717 43.80 -38.55 -21.69
C SER A 717 44.63 -39.49 -22.57
N SER A 718 44.72 -39.21 -23.88
CA SER A 718 45.43 -40.06 -24.84
C SER A 718 46.81 -39.53 -25.25
N CYS A 719 47.05 -38.22 -25.19
CA CYS A 719 48.32 -37.62 -25.59
C CYS A 719 49.19 -37.34 -24.37
N LEU A 720 50.33 -38.05 -24.28
CA LEU A 720 51.19 -38.07 -23.10
C LEU A 720 52.16 -36.89 -23.10
N GLU A 721 52.77 -36.61 -24.25
CA GLU A 721 53.72 -35.51 -24.40
C GLU A 721 53.85 -35.06 -25.85
N ALA A 722 54.25 -33.81 -26.04
CA ALA A 722 54.78 -33.30 -27.29
C ALA A 722 56.26 -32.98 -27.15
N ARG A 723 57.04 -33.11 -28.21
CA ARG A 723 58.48 -32.84 -28.20
C ARG A 723 58.94 -32.11 -29.46
N ILE A 724 59.91 -31.23 -29.27
CA ILE A 724 60.64 -30.56 -30.34
C ILE A 724 62.09 -30.99 -30.24
N ARG A 725 62.60 -31.64 -31.28
CA ARG A 725 64.01 -32.04 -31.38
C ARG A 725 64.69 -31.15 -32.42
N VAL A 726 65.73 -30.44 -32.04
CA VAL A 726 66.54 -29.59 -32.91
C VAL A 726 67.88 -30.28 -33.11
N SER A 727 68.20 -30.66 -34.34
CA SER A 727 69.49 -31.26 -34.70
C SER A 727 70.38 -30.22 -35.38
N PHE A 728 71.66 -30.20 -35.05
CA PHE A 728 72.63 -29.27 -35.65
C PHE A 728 73.99 -29.92 -35.83
N ALA A 729 74.69 -29.48 -36.87
CA ALA A 729 76.04 -29.94 -37.15
C ALA A 729 77.04 -29.22 -36.22
N VAL A 730 77.94 -29.99 -35.60
CA VAL A 730 79.09 -29.42 -34.90
C VAL A 730 80.16 -29.11 -35.96
N PRO A 731 80.63 -27.85 -36.06
CA PRO A 731 81.69 -27.52 -36.99
C PRO A 731 82.93 -28.34 -36.61
N ALA A 732 83.45 -29.13 -37.55
CA ALA A 732 84.78 -29.70 -37.38
C ALA A 732 85.75 -28.51 -37.22
N GLU A 733 86.53 -28.48 -36.14
CA GLU A 733 87.66 -27.55 -36.06
C GLU A 733 88.50 -27.76 -37.33
N ASP A 734 88.93 -26.67 -37.98
CA ASP A 734 89.77 -26.67 -39.19
C ASP A 734 90.99 -27.58 -38.99
N ALA A 735 90.81 -28.87 -39.24
CA ALA A 735 91.85 -29.85 -39.32
C ALA A 735 92.38 -29.73 -40.75
N GLY A 736 93.49 -29.02 -40.88
CA GLY A 736 94.23 -28.84 -42.13
C GLY A 736 94.83 -30.14 -42.71
N ASP A 737 94.16 -31.28 -42.60
CA ASP A 737 94.52 -32.53 -43.26
C ASP A 737 93.25 -33.20 -43.79
N GLN A 738 92.92 -32.94 -45.06
CA GLN A 738 91.91 -33.71 -45.77
C GLN A 738 92.45 -35.13 -46.02
N THR A 739 91.92 -36.12 -45.31
CA THR A 739 92.17 -37.53 -45.62
C THR A 739 91.57 -37.83 -46.99
N GLN A 740 92.40 -38.13 -47.98
CA GLN A 740 91.96 -38.50 -49.34
C GLN A 740 92.08 -40.03 -49.49
N GLU A 741 91.00 -40.67 -49.96
CA GLU A 741 90.95 -42.09 -50.27
C GLU A 741 90.98 -42.30 -51.80
N PHE A 742 91.75 -43.29 -52.25
CA PHE A 742 92.02 -43.54 -53.65
C PHE A 742 90.95 -44.48 -54.24
N ASP A 743 90.23 -44.03 -55.27
CA ASP A 743 89.28 -44.88 -56.00
C ASP A 743 90.02 -45.69 -57.09
N PRO A 744 90.13 -47.02 -56.98
CA PRO A 744 90.85 -47.84 -57.95
C PRO A 744 90.15 -47.96 -59.31
N ALA A 745 88.88 -47.56 -59.46
CA ALA A 745 88.15 -47.62 -60.73
C ALA A 745 88.40 -46.38 -61.62
N THR A 746 88.63 -45.22 -61.02
CA THR A 746 88.82 -43.93 -61.72
C THR A 746 90.24 -43.40 -61.60
N SER A 747 91.06 -43.95 -60.68
CA SER A 747 92.42 -43.49 -60.36
C SER A 747 92.49 -42.04 -59.85
N GLU A 748 91.40 -41.53 -59.26
CA GLU A 748 91.33 -40.20 -58.66
C GLU A 748 91.32 -40.26 -57.13
N MET A 749 91.88 -39.22 -56.50
CA MET A 749 91.87 -39.03 -55.04
C MET A 749 90.57 -38.34 -54.65
N HIS A 750 89.73 -39.01 -53.87
CA HIS A 750 88.49 -38.44 -53.34
C HIS A 750 88.70 -38.04 -51.88
N ALA A 751 88.29 -36.84 -51.48
CA ALA A 751 88.24 -36.49 -50.07
C ALA A 751 87.26 -37.43 -49.36
N VAL A 752 87.69 -38.02 -48.25
CA VAL A 752 86.78 -38.75 -47.36
C VAL A 752 85.95 -37.69 -46.63
N ASP A 753 84.70 -37.51 -47.04
CA ASP A 753 83.72 -36.76 -46.26
C ASP A 753 83.54 -37.48 -44.93
N THR A 754 84.20 -36.99 -43.89
CA THR A 754 83.96 -37.46 -42.52
C THR A 754 82.64 -36.82 -42.11
N PRO A 755 81.58 -37.60 -41.84
CA PRO A 755 80.27 -37.01 -41.52
C PRO A 755 80.42 -36.13 -40.28
N ALA A 756 79.99 -34.87 -40.40
CA ALA A 756 80.02 -33.92 -39.28
C ALA A 756 79.27 -34.52 -38.08
N GLU A 757 79.87 -34.44 -36.89
CA GLU A 757 79.22 -34.91 -35.67
C GLU A 757 77.94 -34.09 -35.46
N GLN A 758 76.78 -34.76 -35.38
CA GLN A 758 75.49 -34.11 -35.18
C GLN A 758 75.06 -34.21 -33.71
N LEU A 759 74.75 -33.06 -33.12
CA LEU A 759 74.14 -32.98 -31.79
C LEU A 759 72.64 -32.72 -31.93
N SER A 760 71.86 -33.23 -30.98
CA SER A 760 70.41 -32.98 -30.94
C SER A 760 69.94 -32.55 -29.54
N LEU A 761 69.09 -31.53 -29.52
CA LEU A 761 68.46 -30.98 -28.33
C LEU A 761 66.96 -31.24 -28.37
N THR A 762 66.42 -31.88 -27.34
CA THR A 762 64.99 -32.19 -27.22
C THR A 762 64.36 -31.33 -26.12
N ARG A 763 63.25 -30.68 -26.45
CA ARG A 763 62.35 -29.99 -25.52
C ARG A 763 61.07 -30.80 -25.37
N ILE A 764 60.75 -31.25 -24.15
CA ILE A 764 59.55 -32.03 -23.85
C ILE A 764 58.47 -31.13 -23.22
N TYR A 765 57.25 -31.30 -23.71
CA TYR A 765 56.02 -30.68 -23.25
C TYR A 765 55.09 -31.78 -22.73
N ALA A 766 55.19 -32.07 -21.43
CA ALA A 766 54.45 -33.16 -20.80
C ALA A 766 52.99 -32.78 -20.51
N GLY A 767 52.06 -33.68 -20.86
CA GLY A 767 50.64 -33.57 -20.54
C GLY A 767 49.91 -32.40 -21.21
N PRO A 768 48.65 -32.15 -20.80
CA PRO A 768 47.81 -31.13 -21.41
C PRO A 768 48.31 -29.70 -21.16
N GLU A 769 48.89 -29.43 -19.99
CA GLU A 769 49.52 -28.13 -19.71
C GLU A 769 50.77 -27.90 -20.56
N GLY A 770 51.58 -28.94 -20.77
CA GLY A 770 52.72 -28.88 -21.69
C GLY A 770 52.27 -28.55 -23.11
N PHE A 771 51.21 -29.22 -23.59
CA PHE A 771 50.68 -28.95 -24.93
C PHE A 771 50.13 -27.52 -25.07
N ALA A 772 49.44 -27.00 -24.06
CA ALA A 772 48.99 -25.61 -24.04
C ALA A 772 50.18 -24.63 -24.06
N ARG A 773 51.24 -24.91 -23.30
CA ARG A 773 52.47 -24.10 -23.31
C ARG A 773 53.16 -24.11 -24.68
N LEU A 774 53.21 -25.24 -25.36
CA LEU A 774 53.73 -25.33 -26.73
C LEU A 774 52.94 -24.39 -27.66
N ILE A 775 51.61 -24.42 -27.58
CA ILE A 775 50.75 -23.56 -28.41
C ILE A 775 51.00 -22.07 -28.10
N GLU A 776 51.16 -21.72 -26.82
CA GLU A 776 51.45 -20.36 -26.38
C GLU A 776 52.81 -19.87 -26.89
N GLU A 777 53.87 -20.67 -26.69
CA GLU A 777 55.25 -20.37 -27.10
C GLU A 777 55.36 -20.12 -28.61
N PHE A 778 54.54 -20.79 -29.42
CA PHE A 778 54.51 -20.68 -30.88
C PHE A 778 53.33 -19.86 -31.44
N SER A 779 52.63 -19.09 -30.61
CA SER A 779 51.52 -18.22 -31.04
C SER A 779 51.93 -17.21 -32.14
N GLY A 780 53.21 -16.79 -32.17
CA GLY A 780 53.79 -15.93 -33.20
C GLY A 780 54.39 -16.65 -34.41
N GLY A 781 54.24 -17.99 -34.51
CA GLY A 781 54.81 -18.81 -35.59
C GLY A 781 56.30 -19.13 -35.46
N ALA A 782 56.96 -18.65 -34.41
CA ALA A 782 58.33 -19.00 -34.08
C ALA A 782 58.61 -18.80 -32.58
N HIS A 783 59.50 -19.62 -32.03
CA HIS A 783 59.96 -19.51 -30.63
C HIS A 783 61.48 -19.65 -30.55
N ALA A 784 62.12 -18.89 -29.66
CA ALA A 784 63.56 -18.94 -29.45
C ALA A 784 63.87 -19.62 -28.12
N PHE A 785 64.48 -20.80 -28.17
CA PHE A 785 64.94 -21.54 -27.01
C PHE A 785 66.36 -21.16 -26.63
N GLY A 786 66.60 -20.84 -25.37
CA GLY A 786 67.92 -20.79 -24.77
C GLY A 786 68.40 -22.18 -24.36
N VAL A 787 69.67 -22.27 -23.97
CA VAL A 787 70.27 -23.54 -23.52
C VAL A 787 69.49 -24.14 -22.34
N ASP A 788 69.12 -23.34 -21.34
CA ASP A 788 68.46 -23.85 -20.13
C ASP A 788 67.04 -24.38 -20.36
N ASP A 789 66.37 -23.99 -21.47
CA ASP A 789 65.03 -24.49 -21.80
C ASP A 789 65.04 -26.01 -22.08
N PHE A 790 66.17 -26.57 -22.52
CA PHE A 790 66.27 -28.00 -22.79
C PHE A 790 66.49 -28.84 -21.52
N ARG A 791 66.95 -28.23 -20.42
CA ARG A 791 67.41 -28.94 -19.21
C ARG A 791 66.40 -29.95 -18.66
N GLN A 792 65.12 -29.58 -18.65
CA GLN A 792 64.05 -30.41 -18.07
C GLN A 792 63.83 -31.73 -18.81
N SER A 793 64.35 -31.86 -20.03
CA SER A 793 64.20 -33.04 -20.88
C SER A 793 65.28 -34.09 -20.64
N TYR A 794 66.26 -33.82 -19.77
CA TYR A 794 67.42 -34.68 -19.53
C TYR A 794 67.63 -34.94 -18.04
N SER A 795 68.18 -36.10 -17.70
CA SER A 795 68.66 -36.35 -16.33
C SER A 795 69.84 -35.42 -15.99
N PRO A 796 70.13 -35.16 -14.70
CA PRO A 796 71.24 -34.29 -14.30
C PRO A 796 72.61 -34.70 -14.88
N ALA A 797 72.86 -36.00 -15.02
CA ALA A 797 74.10 -36.54 -15.58
C ALA A 797 74.17 -36.29 -17.11
N GLN A 798 73.12 -36.62 -17.85
CA GLN A 798 73.03 -36.38 -19.29
C GLN A 798 73.14 -34.89 -19.62
N TRP A 799 72.51 -34.03 -18.80
CA TRP A 799 72.56 -32.58 -18.99
C TRP A 799 73.98 -32.02 -18.80
N SER A 800 74.73 -32.53 -17.82
CA SER A 800 76.11 -32.08 -17.57
C SER A 800 77.03 -32.37 -18.76
N GLU A 801 76.93 -33.59 -19.31
CA GLU A 801 77.72 -33.98 -20.49
C GLU A 801 77.31 -33.17 -21.73
N LEU A 802 76.00 -33.05 -21.96
CA LEU A 802 75.45 -32.32 -23.10
C LEU A 802 75.84 -30.84 -23.05
N ARG A 803 75.76 -30.20 -21.87
CA ARG A 803 76.12 -28.79 -21.69
C ARG A 803 77.58 -28.51 -22.03
N GLN A 804 78.48 -29.44 -21.75
CA GLN A 804 79.89 -29.32 -22.14
C GLN A 804 80.02 -29.31 -23.67
N LYS A 805 79.40 -30.29 -24.34
CA LYS A 805 79.38 -30.38 -25.81
C LYS A 805 78.75 -29.16 -26.48
N LEU A 806 77.67 -28.60 -25.89
CA LEU A 806 77.04 -27.36 -26.37
C LEU A 806 77.96 -26.14 -26.24
N ALA A 807 78.74 -26.07 -25.16
CA ALA A 807 79.69 -24.97 -24.95
C ALA A 807 80.86 -25.05 -25.94
N GLU A 808 81.37 -26.26 -26.20
CA GLU A 808 82.39 -26.54 -27.21
C GLU A 808 81.89 -26.17 -28.62
N ALA A 809 80.66 -26.54 -28.96
CA ALA A 809 80.00 -26.16 -30.22
C ALA A 809 79.57 -24.68 -30.29
N LYS A 810 79.81 -23.87 -29.24
CA LYS A 810 79.41 -22.45 -29.13
C LYS A 810 77.90 -22.22 -29.36
N PHE A 811 77.06 -23.21 -29.10
CA PHE A 811 75.60 -23.10 -29.21
C PHE A 811 75.07 -22.12 -28.15
N ARG A 812 74.21 -21.17 -28.56
CA ARG A 812 73.64 -20.15 -27.66
C ARG A 812 72.12 -20.21 -27.56
N ASN A 813 71.46 -20.35 -28.70
CA ASN A 813 70.00 -20.45 -28.80
C ASN A 813 69.61 -21.17 -30.09
N ALA A 814 68.36 -21.64 -30.13
CA ALA A 814 67.73 -22.16 -31.34
C ALA A 814 66.40 -21.45 -31.53
N ARG A 815 66.21 -20.80 -32.69
CA ARG A 815 64.92 -20.25 -33.08
C ARG A 815 64.22 -21.18 -34.05
N VAL A 816 63.14 -21.78 -33.58
CA VAL A 816 62.33 -22.76 -34.31
C VAL A 816 61.14 -22.07 -34.95
N PHE A 817 60.82 -22.40 -36.21
CA PHE A 817 59.73 -21.78 -36.98
C PHE A 817 58.55 -22.74 -37.19
N LEU A 818 57.77 -22.95 -36.13
CA LEU A 818 56.57 -23.77 -36.13
C LEU A 818 55.33 -22.88 -36.20
N GLN A 819 54.63 -22.92 -37.34
CA GLN A 819 53.32 -22.29 -37.51
C GLN A 819 52.23 -23.22 -36.97
N VAL A 820 51.42 -22.70 -36.06
CA VAL A 820 50.34 -23.44 -35.39
C VAL A 820 48.98 -22.88 -35.82
N GLU A 821 48.21 -23.67 -36.55
CA GLU A 821 46.84 -23.35 -36.96
C GLU A 821 45.86 -24.18 -36.14
N LEU A 822 45.36 -23.59 -35.04
CA LEU A 822 44.42 -24.25 -34.14
C LEU A 822 43.04 -24.44 -34.77
N SER A 823 42.45 -25.61 -34.55
CA SER A 823 41.03 -25.83 -34.83
C SER A 823 40.14 -25.03 -33.87
N ASP A 824 38.87 -24.87 -34.23
CA ASP A 824 37.89 -24.23 -33.34
C ASP A 824 37.67 -25.04 -32.06
N GLN A 825 37.75 -26.37 -32.13
CA GLN A 825 37.63 -27.25 -30.96
C GLN A 825 38.79 -27.03 -29.97
N MET A 826 40.02 -26.86 -30.47
CA MET A 826 41.17 -26.60 -29.61
C MET A 826 41.13 -25.21 -28.98
N LYS A 827 40.70 -24.19 -29.73
CA LYS A 827 40.49 -22.84 -29.17
C LYS A 827 39.44 -22.87 -28.06
N GLN A 828 38.36 -23.63 -28.24
CA GLN A 828 37.33 -23.81 -27.22
C GLN A 828 37.88 -24.54 -25.98
N TYR A 829 38.67 -25.60 -26.16
CA TYR A 829 39.32 -26.32 -25.06
C TYR A 829 40.26 -25.41 -24.26
N LEU A 830 41.18 -24.70 -24.91
CA LEU A 830 42.13 -23.78 -24.23
C LEU A 830 41.41 -22.62 -23.53
N GLY A 831 40.35 -22.10 -24.14
CA GLY A 831 39.51 -21.06 -23.53
C GLY A 831 38.70 -21.55 -22.34
N ALA A 832 38.39 -22.85 -22.27
CA ALA A 832 37.67 -23.47 -21.16
C ALA A 832 38.63 -23.91 -20.03
N SER A 833 39.82 -24.42 -20.35
CA SER A 833 40.80 -24.91 -19.37
C SER A 833 41.42 -23.79 -18.52
N THR A 834 41.48 -22.58 -19.06
CA THR A 834 41.98 -21.38 -18.36
C THR A 834 40.87 -20.56 -17.69
N ALA A 835 39.60 -20.88 -17.98
CA ALA A 835 38.46 -20.16 -17.43
C ALA A 835 38.20 -20.54 -15.97
N ARG A 836 37.70 -19.58 -15.18
CA ARG A 836 37.27 -19.81 -13.80
C ARG A 836 35.77 -20.07 -13.74
N ALA A 837 35.36 -21.02 -12.90
CA ALA A 837 33.97 -21.18 -12.55
C ALA A 837 33.58 -20.10 -11.52
N GLU A 838 32.72 -19.16 -11.91
CA GLU A 838 32.14 -18.20 -10.98
C GLU A 838 30.99 -18.88 -10.22
N VAL A 839 31.18 -19.07 -8.92
CA VAL A 839 30.18 -19.66 -8.03
C VAL A 839 29.58 -18.54 -7.17
N PRO A 840 28.30 -18.20 -7.35
CA PRO A 840 27.67 -17.15 -6.55
C PRO A 840 27.54 -17.62 -5.10
N ASN A 841 27.90 -16.75 -4.15
CA ASN A 841 27.65 -17.01 -2.72
C ASN A 841 26.14 -17.02 -2.40
N VAL A 842 25.36 -16.27 -3.18
CA VAL A 842 23.92 -16.12 -3.02
C VAL A 842 23.21 -16.49 -4.32
N ILE A 843 22.30 -17.46 -4.25
CA ILE A 843 21.51 -17.97 -5.38
C ILE A 843 20.05 -17.51 -5.32
N LEU A 844 19.64 -16.74 -4.29
CA LEU A 844 18.31 -16.18 -4.12
C LEU A 844 18.26 -14.65 -4.00
N GLU A 845 17.21 -14.02 -4.51
CA GLU A 845 17.00 -12.56 -4.50
C GLU A 845 16.59 -11.97 -3.16
#